data_AF-A0A7C6N5Y6-F1
#
_entry.id   AF-A0A7C6N5Y6-F1
#
_cell.length_a   1.000
_cell.length_b   1.000
_cell.length_c   1.000
_cell.angle_alpha   90.00
_cell.angle_beta   90.00
_cell.angle_gamma   90.00
#
_symmetry.space_group_name_H-M   'P 1'
#
loop_
_entity.id
_entity.type
_entity.pdbx_description
1 polymer ?
#
loop_
_entity_poly.entity_id
_entity_poly.type
_entity_poly.pdbx_seq_one_letter_code
_entity_poly.pdbx_strand_id
1 'polypeptide(L)'
;MPNLIEIQKKSYQWFLEQGLYEVFQDISPIQDFTGNLVLEFIDYSLGEPKYDVDECKERDANYAAPLRVKVRLINRETGEMKEQEVFMGDFPLMTEKGTFIINGAERVIVSQLVRSPGVYFDKNIDTSGNTIYSASIIPNRGAWLEFEFDISNTLYVRIDRTRKIPVTILLKAMGLGDNAQLLARFENHEAIANTLDRDNTQNEEEALLEIYKRLRPGEPPTPESARSLFENLFYDSRRYDLAAVGRYKLNKKLGLNLPPKSEPAGVDEKGKEIPAVEAIRTLTPTDIEAVVRYLLTLLDGKGEVDDIDHLGNRRLKSVGELLQNQIRIGLSRMERVVRERMTIQDVDVITPQALINIRPVVAAIKEFFGSSQLSQFMDQTNPLAELTHKRRLSALGPGGLSRERAGFEVRDVHHSHYGRICPIETPEGPNIGLIGSLTTYARVNEYGFVETPYRLVNKGRVTDEIIYLTADEEDKYVIAQANEAFDPKTRQFLNPKVSVRYQDRILVVPKEEVHMMDVSPKQVVSIATDLIPFLENDDANRALMGANMQRQAVPLVRTEAPLVGTGMEYKAAVDSGVVVLAKSDGVVEKVTSQQITIRRDDGKTDYYRLQKFNRSNQGTCINQKPIVNVGQRITAGEVIADGPSTDQGELALGRNVLIAFMPWEGYNYEDAILISERLVRDDVFTSIHIEEYECEARDTKLGAEEITRDIPNVAEGSLDDLDENGIIRVGAEVRPGDILVGKVTPKGETELTAEERLLRAIFGEKAREVRDTSLKVPHGESGKVVDVKVFSRENGDELAPGVNQLVRVYVAQKRKISEGDKIAGRHGNKGVIAKILPEEDMPFLPDGTPVEIVLNPLGVPSRMNIGQVFETHLGWAAKALGIHVASPVFDGATEEEILKFLKKAGLPESGKTILRDGRTGDVFDNPITVGYIYMLKLAHLVDDKIHARSTGPYSLVTQQPLGGKAQFGGQRFGEMEVWALEAYGAAYTLQELLTVKSDDVVGRVKTYEAIVKGENIPEPGVPESFKVLIKELQSLCLDVKVLSEERQEIEFTDDEEDIREMAKELGFELEEPLLEREEPEEAPEGEDGFGFVAEEDGETEEDEGEDEAYGEDEDEDYGEDEGEDEAYEEDEDENYEEDEGEDEEAFVNEEPAGRDETLGEDEEEYARVEEEVN
;
A
#
# COMPACT_ATOMS: atom_id res chain seq x y z
N MET A 1 -5.79 -13.51 24.39
CA MET A 1 -5.69 -12.76 23.13
C MET A 1 -6.16 -11.33 23.38
N PRO A 2 -5.41 -10.30 22.96
CA PRO A 2 -5.85 -8.90 23.04
C PRO A 2 -6.97 -8.59 22.03
N ASN A 3 -7.46 -7.35 22.01
CA ASN A 3 -8.29 -6.86 20.92
C ASN A 3 -7.39 -6.61 19.69
N LEU A 4 -7.73 -7.23 18.56
CA LEU A 4 -6.87 -7.24 17.37
C LEU A 4 -6.84 -5.88 16.63
N ILE A 5 -7.79 -4.97 16.86
CA ILE A 5 -7.78 -3.61 16.27
C ILE A 5 -7.32 -2.53 17.28
N GLU A 6 -6.80 -2.94 18.43
CA GLU A 6 -6.38 -2.06 19.52
C GLU A 6 -5.30 -1.04 19.10
N ILE A 7 -4.39 -1.42 18.20
CA ILE A 7 -3.31 -0.53 17.72
C ILE A 7 -3.85 0.76 17.06
N GLN A 8 -4.91 0.63 16.25
CA GLN A 8 -5.54 1.78 15.59
C GLN A 8 -6.29 2.64 16.61
N LYS A 9 -7.15 2.01 17.41
CA LYS A 9 -8.02 2.70 18.36
C LYS A 9 -7.25 3.42 19.46
N LYS A 10 -6.30 2.75 20.12
CA LYS A 10 -5.53 3.36 21.21
C LYS A 10 -4.66 4.51 20.72
N SER A 11 -4.04 4.35 19.54
CA SER A 11 -3.20 5.41 18.97
C SER A 11 -4.01 6.66 18.63
N TYR A 12 -5.19 6.48 18.02
CA TYR A 12 -6.05 7.62 17.68
C TYR A 12 -6.68 8.26 18.92
N GLN A 13 -7.09 7.47 19.93
CA GLN A 13 -7.58 7.98 21.20
C GLN A 13 -6.52 8.82 21.94
N TRP A 14 -5.29 8.31 22.02
CA TRP A 14 -4.16 9.06 22.58
C TRP A 14 -3.92 10.38 21.82
N PHE A 15 -4.01 10.34 20.48
CA PHE A 15 -3.84 11.53 19.67
C PHE A 15 -4.91 12.59 19.95
N LEU A 16 -6.18 12.19 20.10
CA LEU A 16 -7.23 13.10 20.51
C LEU A 16 -6.93 13.65 21.92
N GLU A 17 -6.82 12.79 22.92
CA GLU A 17 -6.75 13.22 24.33
C GLU A 17 -5.46 13.99 24.70
N GLN A 18 -4.32 13.63 24.11
CA GLN A 18 -3.01 14.18 24.47
C GLN A 18 -2.27 14.77 23.25
N GLY A 19 -2.22 14.03 22.13
CA GLY A 19 -1.39 14.39 20.99
C GLY A 19 -1.71 15.77 20.39
N LEU A 20 -2.99 16.09 20.18
CA LEU A 20 -3.46 17.39 19.69
C LEU A 20 -3.06 18.53 20.63
N TYR A 21 -3.26 18.31 21.92
CA TYR A 21 -2.92 19.29 22.95
C TYR A 21 -1.41 19.59 22.96
N GLU A 22 -0.56 18.56 22.85
CA GLU A 22 0.89 18.73 22.74
C GLU A 22 1.29 19.56 21.51
N VAL A 23 0.65 19.39 20.35
CA VAL A 23 0.99 20.20 19.16
C VAL A 23 0.63 21.68 19.37
N PHE A 24 -0.53 21.96 19.97
CA PHE A 24 -0.90 23.33 20.28
C PHE A 24 0.04 23.97 21.30
N GLN A 25 0.50 23.21 22.30
CA GLN A 25 1.49 23.68 23.27
C GLN A 25 2.86 23.91 22.65
N ASP A 26 3.29 23.09 21.68
CA ASP A 26 4.60 23.24 21.03
C ASP A 26 4.71 24.55 20.23
N ILE A 27 3.59 25.07 19.73
CA ILE A 27 3.52 26.28 18.91
C ILE A 27 3.16 27.51 19.76
N SER A 28 2.39 27.31 20.85
CA SER A 28 2.05 28.34 21.81
C SER A 28 3.24 28.66 22.74
N PRO A 29 3.54 29.93 23.06
CA PRO A 29 2.94 31.15 22.54
C PRO A 29 3.58 31.61 21.22
N ILE A 30 2.75 32.19 20.35
CA ILE A 30 3.18 32.91 19.14
C ILE A 30 3.37 34.38 19.52
N GLN A 31 4.54 34.94 19.19
CA GLN A 31 4.89 36.33 19.50
C GLN A 31 5.29 37.07 18.23
N ASP A 32 4.94 38.34 18.16
CA ASP A 32 5.46 39.28 17.15
C ASP A 32 6.95 39.58 17.37
N PHE A 33 7.59 40.27 16.42
CA PHE A 33 9.01 40.58 16.49
C PHE A 33 9.39 41.50 17.67
N THR A 34 8.44 42.30 18.17
CA THR A 34 8.64 43.22 19.30
C THR A 34 8.33 42.58 20.65
N GLY A 35 7.63 41.45 20.68
CA GLY A 35 7.19 40.74 21.88
C GLY A 35 5.97 41.36 22.58
N ASN A 36 5.27 42.28 21.90
CA ASN A 36 4.14 43.04 22.44
C ASN A 36 2.81 42.29 22.30
N LEU A 37 2.56 41.70 21.14
CA LEU A 37 1.40 40.86 20.87
C LEU A 37 1.75 39.39 21.08
N VAL A 38 0.97 38.72 21.94
CA VAL A 38 1.16 37.30 22.25
C VAL A 38 -0.15 36.56 22.02
N LEU A 39 -0.12 35.53 21.16
CA LEU A 39 -1.25 34.65 20.91
C LEU A 39 -0.99 33.27 21.53
N GLU A 40 -1.95 32.83 22.35
CA GLU A 40 -1.90 31.56 23.08
C GLU A 40 -3.06 30.66 22.69
N PHE A 41 -2.78 29.38 22.48
CA PHE A 41 -3.79 28.33 22.39
C PHE A 41 -4.06 27.79 23.81
N ILE A 42 -5.32 27.86 24.26
CA ILE A 42 -5.70 27.43 25.62
C ILE A 42 -6.20 25.99 25.62
N ASP A 43 -7.23 25.73 24.81
CA ASP A 43 -7.97 24.47 24.83
C ASP A 43 -8.65 24.24 23.48
N TYR A 44 -9.12 23.02 23.23
CA TYR A 44 -9.86 22.69 22.02
C TYR A 44 -11.10 21.84 22.33
N SER A 45 -12.08 21.89 21.44
CA SER A 45 -13.29 21.09 21.50
C SER A 45 -13.58 20.48 20.12
N LEU A 46 -14.04 19.25 20.11
CA LEU A 46 -14.57 18.58 18.92
C LEU A 46 -16.09 18.56 19.03
N GLY A 47 -16.77 19.06 17.99
CA GLY A 47 -18.22 18.99 17.90
C GLY A 47 -18.73 17.59 17.54
N GLU A 48 -20.03 17.51 17.23
CA GLU A 48 -20.64 16.28 16.72
C GLU A 48 -20.46 16.18 15.19
N PRO A 49 -20.29 14.97 14.64
CA PRO A 49 -20.22 14.77 13.20
C PRO A 49 -21.55 15.14 12.53
N LYS A 50 -21.47 15.71 11.32
CA LYS A 50 -22.65 16.17 10.57
C LYS A 50 -23.56 15.02 10.12
N TYR A 51 -22.96 13.89 9.76
CA TYR A 51 -23.64 12.70 9.24
C TYR A 51 -23.11 11.45 9.97
N ASP A 52 -23.92 10.39 9.98
CA ASP A 52 -23.48 9.07 10.47
C ASP A 52 -22.59 8.37 9.42
N VAL A 53 -21.87 7.33 9.82
CA VAL A 53 -20.90 6.61 8.98
C VAL A 53 -21.53 6.08 7.69
N ASP A 54 -22.71 5.46 7.78
CA ASP A 54 -23.40 4.95 6.59
C ASP A 54 -23.84 6.10 5.67
N GLU A 55 -24.36 7.20 6.22
CA GLU A 55 -24.79 8.37 5.43
C GLU A 55 -23.61 9.08 4.75
N CYS A 56 -22.44 9.15 5.39
CA CYS A 56 -21.20 9.64 4.76
C CYS A 56 -20.82 8.82 3.53
N LYS A 57 -20.94 7.49 3.59
CA LYS A 57 -20.67 6.61 2.44
C LYS A 57 -21.69 6.77 1.32
N GLU A 58 -22.94 7.06 1.66
CA GLU A 58 -23.98 7.25 0.65
C GLU A 58 -23.86 8.59 -0.08
N ARG A 59 -23.40 9.65 0.60
CA ARG A 59 -23.32 11.02 0.07
C ARG A 59 -21.93 11.44 -0.39
N ASP A 60 -20.96 10.52 -0.38
CA ASP A 60 -19.53 10.83 -0.58
C ASP A 60 -18.97 11.93 0.33
N ALA A 61 -19.50 12.00 1.54
CA ALA A 61 -19.03 12.95 2.54
C ALA A 61 -17.91 12.34 3.40
N ASN A 62 -17.13 13.23 4.02
CA ASN A 62 -16.17 12.84 5.04
C ASN A 62 -16.90 12.58 6.36
N TYR A 63 -16.54 11.50 7.07
CA TYR A 63 -16.94 11.34 8.46
C TYR A 63 -16.02 12.19 9.34
N ALA A 64 -16.45 13.42 9.60
CA ALA A 64 -15.65 14.44 10.28
C ALA A 64 -16.49 15.24 11.28
N ALA A 65 -15.81 15.79 12.29
CA ALA A 65 -16.39 16.67 13.31
C ALA A 65 -15.69 18.03 13.33
N PRO A 66 -16.41 19.13 13.59
CA PRO A 66 -15.83 20.46 13.58
C PRO A 66 -14.88 20.64 14.77
N LEU A 67 -13.61 20.95 14.50
CA LEU A 67 -12.61 21.29 15.52
C LEU A 67 -12.67 22.79 15.81
N ARG A 68 -12.86 23.14 17.08
CA ARG A 68 -12.82 24.51 17.57
C ARG A 68 -11.74 24.66 18.62
N VAL A 69 -11.01 25.77 18.58
CA VAL A 69 -9.89 26.04 19.49
C VAL A 69 -10.13 27.36 20.19
N LYS A 70 -9.97 27.36 21.51
CA LYS A 70 -10.03 28.55 22.33
C LYS A 70 -8.68 29.25 22.31
N VAL A 71 -8.65 30.45 21.75
CA VAL A 71 -7.45 31.25 21.55
C VAL A 71 -7.52 32.52 22.39
N ARG A 72 -6.39 32.92 22.96
CA ARG A 72 -6.23 34.18 23.70
C ARG A 72 -5.19 35.05 23.01
N LEU A 73 -5.56 36.29 22.72
CA LEU A 73 -4.64 37.33 22.30
C LEU A 73 -4.38 38.28 23.47
N ILE A 74 -3.12 38.45 23.85
CA ILE A 74 -2.65 39.32 24.91
C ILE A 74 -1.86 40.46 24.27
N ASN A 75 -2.28 41.69 24.50
CA ASN A 75 -1.48 42.86 24.20
C ASN A 75 -0.78 43.32 25.47
N ARG A 76 0.56 43.21 25.52
CA ARG A 76 1.35 43.58 26.69
C ARG A 76 1.45 45.09 26.92
N GLU A 77 1.26 45.91 25.89
CA GLU A 77 1.29 47.37 26.01
C GLU A 77 0.01 47.92 26.65
N THR A 78 -1.16 47.42 26.22
CA THR A 78 -2.46 47.87 26.74
C THR A 78 -2.94 47.04 27.93
N GLY A 79 -2.43 45.82 28.09
CA GLY A 79 -2.92 44.85 29.07
C GLY A 79 -4.26 44.20 28.70
N GLU A 80 -4.76 44.43 27.48
CA GLU A 80 -6.01 43.84 27.00
C GLU A 80 -5.82 42.36 26.66
N MET A 81 -6.77 41.54 27.12
CA MET A 81 -6.86 40.12 26.77
C MET A 81 -8.18 39.85 26.07
N LYS A 82 -8.11 39.34 24.84
CA LYS A 82 -9.27 38.92 24.05
C LYS A 82 -9.24 37.41 23.89
N GLU A 83 -10.22 36.72 24.47
CA GLU A 83 -10.42 35.27 24.29
C GLU A 83 -11.55 35.03 23.29
N GLN A 84 -11.33 34.13 22.33
CA GLN A 84 -12.33 33.76 21.34
C GLN A 84 -12.19 32.28 20.98
N GLU A 85 -13.32 31.64 20.69
CA GLU A 85 -13.33 30.30 20.10
C GLU A 85 -13.29 30.42 18.57
N VAL A 86 -12.28 29.80 17.96
CA VAL A 86 -12.01 29.86 16.52
C VAL A 86 -12.21 28.47 15.92
N PHE A 87 -12.96 28.39 14.82
CA PHE A 87 -13.10 27.15 14.05
C PHE A 87 -11.81 26.87 13.28
N MET A 88 -11.24 25.68 13.46
CA MET A 88 -9.97 25.26 12.83
C MET A 88 -10.16 24.37 11.59
N GLY A 89 -11.38 23.93 11.32
CA GLY A 89 -11.70 23.01 10.22
C GLY A 89 -12.44 21.76 10.69
N ASP A 90 -12.95 21.00 9.74
CA ASP A 90 -13.56 19.70 10.01
C ASP A 90 -12.48 18.62 10.11
N PHE A 91 -12.48 17.89 11.20
CA PHE A 91 -11.47 16.89 11.51
C PHE A 91 -12.01 15.47 11.29
N PRO A 92 -11.39 14.64 10.42
CA PRO A 92 -11.83 13.27 10.18
C PRO A 92 -11.79 12.42 11.46
N LEU A 93 -12.89 11.73 11.75
CA LEU A 93 -13.05 10.85 12.90
C LEU A 93 -12.81 9.38 12.54
N MET A 94 -12.19 8.64 13.45
CA MET A 94 -12.06 7.19 13.32
C MET A 94 -13.38 6.50 13.68
N THR A 95 -13.82 5.55 12.87
CA THR A 95 -15.01 4.73 13.11
C THR A 95 -14.78 3.71 14.23
N GLU A 96 -15.86 3.09 14.73
CA GLU A 96 -15.74 1.98 15.68
C GLU A 96 -14.98 0.76 15.11
N LYS A 97 -14.81 0.66 13.78
CA LYS A 97 -14.05 -0.43 13.13
C LYS A 97 -12.55 -0.13 13.00
N GLY A 98 -12.09 1.06 13.40
CA GLY A 98 -10.69 1.47 13.26
C GLY A 98 -10.31 1.95 11.86
N THR A 99 -11.27 2.54 11.13
CA THR A 99 -11.13 3.05 9.76
C THR A 99 -11.58 4.52 9.67
N PHE A 100 -11.33 5.17 8.55
CA PHE A 100 -11.78 6.54 8.25
C PHE A 100 -12.66 6.54 7.00
N ILE A 101 -13.66 7.42 6.93
CA ILE A 101 -14.46 7.64 5.71
C ILE A 101 -14.04 8.96 5.11
N ILE A 102 -13.42 8.91 3.93
CA ILE A 102 -12.91 10.06 3.19
C ILE A 102 -13.53 10.05 1.81
N ASN A 103 -14.32 11.07 1.48
CA ASN A 103 -15.10 11.20 0.24
C ASN A 103 -15.92 9.93 -0.05
N GLY A 104 -16.68 9.44 0.95
CA GLY A 104 -17.47 8.20 0.85
C GLY A 104 -16.67 6.90 0.89
N ALA A 105 -15.38 6.92 0.58
CA ALA A 105 -14.52 5.74 0.56
C ALA A 105 -13.97 5.42 1.96
N GLU A 106 -14.01 4.13 2.32
CA GLU A 106 -13.40 3.65 3.55
C GLU A 106 -11.88 3.47 3.37
N ARG A 107 -11.10 4.12 4.23
CA ARG A 107 -9.63 4.12 4.24
C ARG A 107 -9.06 3.64 5.57
N VAL A 108 -7.83 3.15 5.52
CA VAL A 108 -7.05 2.74 6.69
C VAL A 108 -5.68 3.41 6.66
N ILE A 109 -5.24 3.89 7.82
CA ILE A 109 -3.89 4.43 7.99
C ILE A 109 -2.98 3.30 8.47
N VAL A 110 -2.05 2.91 7.61
CA VAL A 110 -1.10 1.83 7.89
C VAL A 110 0.01 2.33 8.80
N SER A 111 0.35 1.54 9.83
CA SER A 111 1.45 1.87 10.74
C SER A 111 2.79 1.76 10.03
N GLN A 112 3.66 2.74 10.25
CA GLN A 112 4.95 2.84 9.57
C GLN A 112 6.09 2.38 10.47
N LEU A 113 6.94 1.48 10.00
CA LEU A 113 8.16 1.06 10.68
C LEU A 113 9.33 1.95 10.24
N VAL A 114 9.89 2.72 11.17
CA VAL A 114 10.98 3.65 10.92
C VAL A 114 12.13 3.42 11.89
N ARG A 115 13.33 3.90 11.54
CA ARG A 115 14.46 3.94 12.48
C ARG A 115 14.09 4.85 13.65
N SER A 116 14.37 4.40 14.87
CA SER A 116 14.12 5.23 16.04
C SER A 116 15.08 6.41 16.08
N PRO A 117 14.67 7.59 16.55
CA PRO A 117 15.60 8.64 16.92
C PRO A 117 16.56 8.13 18.01
N GLY A 118 17.82 8.56 17.97
CA GLY A 118 18.86 8.11 18.89
C GLY A 118 20.26 8.17 18.27
N VAL A 119 21.23 7.59 18.97
CA VAL A 119 22.60 7.39 18.47
C VAL A 119 22.79 5.94 18.03
N TYR A 120 23.47 5.74 16.91
CA TYR A 120 23.82 4.45 16.33
C TYR A 120 25.31 4.39 16.09
N PHE A 121 25.97 3.32 16.50
CA PHE A 121 27.38 3.06 16.20
C PHE A 121 27.49 1.95 15.18
N ASP A 122 28.34 2.15 14.18
CA ASP A 122 28.53 1.22 13.07
C ASP A 122 30.02 0.94 12.87
N LYS A 123 30.31 -0.18 12.19
CA LYS A 123 31.65 -0.67 11.88
C LYS A 123 31.70 -1.11 10.43
N ASN A 124 32.50 -0.39 9.65
CA ASN A 124 32.79 -0.73 8.26
C ASN A 124 34.25 -1.19 8.12
N ILE A 125 34.50 -2.14 7.22
CA ILE A 125 35.85 -2.58 6.88
C ILE A 125 36.22 -1.91 5.56
N ASP A 126 37.26 -1.09 5.58
CA ASP A 126 37.79 -0.46 4.37
C ASP A 126 38.45 -1.49 3.45
N THR A 127 38.63 -1.13 2.17
CA THR A 127 39.36 -1.94 1.18
C THR A 127 40.78 -2.31 1.63
N SER A 128 41.40 -1.46 2.47
CA SER A 128 42.71 -1.71 3.09
C SER A 128 42.69 -2.74 4.23
N GLY A 129 41.51 -3.27 4.60
CA GLY A 129 41.31 -4.19 5.72
C GLY A 129 41.25 -3.53 7.11
N ASN A 130 41.41 -2.20 7.18
CA ASN A 130 41.30 -1.45 8.42
C ASN A 130 39.83 -1.30 8.83
N THR A 131 39.57 -1.43 10.12
CA THR A 131 38.24 -1.20 10.69
C THR A 131 38.00 0.29 10.89
N ILE A 132 36.94 0.82 10.29
CA ILE A 132 36.48 2.19 10.48
C ILE A 132 35.20 2.16 11.30
N TYR A 133 35.21 2.89 12.42
CA TYR A 133 34.02 3.10 13.22
C TYR A 133 33.34 4.42 12.85
N SER A 134 32.01 4.42 12.90
CA SER A 134 31.19 5.61 12.70
C SER A 134 30.09 5.68 13.75
N ALA A 135 29.55 6.88 13.97
CA ALA A 135 28.36 7.08 14.78
C ALA A 135 27.40 8.05 14.08
N SER A 136 26.11 7.80 14.16
CA SER A 136 25.08 8.70 13.63
C SER A 136 24.09 9.07 14.72
N ILE A 137 23.89 10.36 14.95
CA ILE A 137 22.82 10.88 15.81
C ILE A 137 21.67 11.32 14.91
N ILE A 138 20.58 10.57 15.00
CA ILE A 138 19.37 10.77 14.21
C ILE A 138 18.32 11.42 15.11
N PRO A 139 17.95 12.70 14.89
CA PRO A 139 16.86 13.33 15.63
C PRO A 139 15.50 12.87 15.12
N ASN A 140 14.45 13.15 15.90
CA ASN A 140 13.08 13.01 15.39
C ASN A 140 12.78 14.13 14.38
N ARG A 141 13.31 15.33 14.65
CA ARG A 141 13.26 16.50 13.77
C ARG A 141 14.53 17.34 13.98
N GLY A 142 15.15 17.80 12.90
CA GLY A 142 16.33 18.67 12.95
C GLY A 142 17.51 18.10 12.17
N ALA A 143 18.67 18.74 12.31
CA ALA A 143 19.88 18.41 11.59
C ALA A 143 20.52 17.08 12.06
N TRP A 144 21.01 16.29 11.13
CA TRP A 144 21.73 15.04 11.45
C TRP A 144 23.19 15.34 11.83
N LEU A 145 23.75 14.51 12.73
CA LEU A 145 25.17 14.53 13.05
C LEU A 145 25.78 13.16 12.78
N GLU A 146 26.74 13.09 11.87
CA GLU A 146 27.43 11.86 11.49
C GLU A 146 28.90 11.99 11.82
N PHE A 147 29.42 11.08 12.63
CA PHE A 147 30.81 10.99 13.05
C PHE A 147 31.47 9.81 12.35
N GLU A 148 32.68 9.97 11.85
CA GLU A 148 33.39 8.90 11.15
C GLU A 148 34.90 9.03 11.38
N PHE A 149 35.56 7.89 11.59
CA PHE A 149 37.02 7.82 11.53
C PHE A 149 37.51 7.72 10.09
N ASP A 150 38.69 8.25 9.81
CA ASP A 150 39.45 7.91 8.62
C ASP A 150 40.46 6.78 8.88
N ILE A 151 41.17 6.37 7.83
CA ILE A 151 42.23 5.34 7.89
C ILE A 151 43.39 5.77 8.80
N SER A 152 43.58 7.07 9.04
CA SER A 152 44.61 7.63 9.92
C SER A 152 44.15 7.82 11.37
N ASN A 153 43.00 7.23 11.74
CA ASN A 153 42.35 7.41 13.05
C ASN A 153 42.05 8.88 13.40
N THR A 154 41.81 9.71 12.40
CA THR A 154 41.31 11.09 12.54
C THR A 154 39.79 11.06 12.59
N LEU A 155 39.18 11.74 13.57
CA LEU A 155 37.72 11.76 13.74
C LEU A 155 37.10 13.00 13.09
N TYR A 156 36.22 12.78 12.13
CA TYR A 156 35.45 13.82 11.46
C TYR A 156 34.00 13.80 11.89
N VAL A 157 33.33 14.93 11.68
CA VAL A 157 31.88 15.08 11.79
C VAL A 157 31.32 15.76 10.54
N ARG A 158 30.11 15.35 10.15
CA ARG A 158 29.28 16.01 9.14
C ARG A 158 28.02 16.52 9.84
N ILE A 159 27.63 17.76 9.52
CA ILE A 159 26.40 18.37 10.01
C ILE A 159 25.44 18.43 8.83
N ASP A 160 24.28 17.78 8.93
CA ASP A 160 23.24 17.82 7.90
C ASP A 160 23.73 17.50 6.47
N ARG A 161 24.56 16.45 6.34
CA ARG A 161 25.16 15.99 5.08
C ARG A 161 26.10 17.00 4.38
N THR A 162 26.59 18.01 5.10
CA THR A 162 27.65 18.88 4.57
C THR A 162 29.01 18.17 4.50
N ARG A 163 30.02 18.85 3.94
CA ARG A 163 31.41 18.37 3.92
C ARG A 163 31.94 18.05 5.33
N LYS A 164 32.79 17.01 5.41
CA LYS A 164 33.49 16.58 6.64
C LYS A 164 34.30 17.73 7.26
N ILE A 165 34.20 17.90 8.57
CA ILE A 165 35.04 18.77 9.38
C ILE A 165 35.63 17.98 10.56
N PRO A 166 36.84 18.29 11.05
CA PRO A 166 37.38 17.65 12.26
C PRO A 166 36.43 17.81 13.45
N VAL A 167 36.20 16.74 14.22
CA VAL A 167 35.22 16.76 15.33
C VAL A 167 35.55 17.80 16.41
N THR A 168 36.83 18.14 16.55
CA THR A 168 37.33 19.13 17.51
C THR A 168 36.78 20.53 17.24
N ILE A 169 36.46 20.86 15.98
CA ILE A 169 35.78 22.11 15.62
C ILE A 169 34.37 22.14 16.23
N LEU A 170 33.61 21.04 16.13
CA LEU A 170 32.29 20.95 16.74
C LEU A 170 32.36 21.02 18.27
N LEU A 171 33.34 20.33 18.88
CA LEU A 171 33.52 20.35 20.34
C LEU A 171 33.86 21.77 20.86
N LYS A 172 34.70 22.52 20.13
CA LYS A 172 34.98 23.94 20.44
C LYS A 172 33.75 24.81 20.29
N ALA A 173 32.99 24.64 19.20
CA ALA A 173 31.76 25.40 18.95
C ALA A 173 30.68 25.17 20.02
N MET A 174 30.66 23.99 20.65
CA MET A 174 29.79 23.67 21.79
C MET A 174 30.31 24.18 23.14
N GLY A 175 31.46 24.87 23.18
CA GLY A 175 32.04 25.42 24.41
C GLY A 175 32.71 24.39 25.31
N LEU A 176 33.15 23.23 24.79
CA LEU A 176 33.75 22.16 25.60
C LEU A 176 35.24 22.37 25.95
N GLY A 177 35.89 23.40 25.38
CA GLY A 177 37.23 23.86 25.76
C GLY A 177 38.17 24.16 24.58
N ASP A 178 39.35 24.67 24.89
CA ASP A 178 40.46 24.86 23.94
C ASP A 178 41.23 23.54 23.65
N ASN A 179 42.22 23.58 22.75
CA ASN A 179 42.98 22.38 22.36
C ASN A 179 43.57 21.62 23.56
N ALA A 180 44.11 22.33 24.56
CA ALA A 180 44.73 21.70 25.72
C ALA A 180 43.67 21.08 26.66
N GLN A 181 42.53 21.75 26.82
CA GLN A 181 41.40 21.26 27.59
C GLN A 181 40.76 20.04 26.95
N LEU A 182 40.56 20.04 25.63
CA LEU A 182 40.01 18.89 24.90
C LEU A 182 40.94 17.68 25.01
N LEU A 183 42.25 17.85 24.82
CA LEU A 183 43.22 16.77 24.96
C LEU A 183 43.19 16.16 26.37
N ALA A 184 43.14 17.00 27.41
CA ALA A 184 43.05 16.54 28.79
C ALA A 184 41.70 15.85 29.11
N ARG A 185 40.58 16.32 28.53
CA ARG A 185 39.23 15.81 28.78
C ARG A 185 38.99 14.41 28.21
N PHE A 186 39.68 14.09 27.11
CA PHE A 186 39.72 12.76 26.50
C PHE A 186 41.01 11.99 26.84
N GLU A 187 41.60 12.25 28.02
CA GLU A 187 42.71 11.46 28.59
C GLU A 187 43.96 11.34 27.70
N ASN A 188 44.22 12.33 26.84
CA ASN A 188 45.31 12.36 25.84
C ASN A 188 45.27 11.19 24.84
N HIS A 189 44.07 10.77 24.41
CA HIS A 189 43.90 9.74 23.39
C HIS A 189 44.55 10.13 22.05
N GLU A 190 45.27 9.20 21.42
CA GLU A 190 46.04 9.42 20.18
C GLU A 190 45.17 9.94 19.01
N ALA A 191 44.01 9.32 18.78
CA ALA A 191 43.05 9.76 17.77
C ALA A 191 42.61 11.24 17.91
N ILE A 192 42.44 11.75 19.15
CA ILE A 192 42.09 13.15 19.38
C ILE A 192 43.29 14.07 19.10
N ALA A 193 44.52 13.64 19.43
CA ALA A 193 45.73 14.37 19.07
C ALA A 193 45.88 14.50 17.55
N ASN A 194 45.72 13.40 16.81
CA ASN A 194 45.74 13.39 15.35
C ASN A 194 44.67 14.31 14.75
N THR A 195 43.48 14.34 15.37
CA THR A 195 42.39 15.22 14.93
C THR A 195 42.69 16.70 15.19
N LEU A 196 43.32 17.04 16.32
CA LEU A 196 43.75 18.41 16.62
C LEU A 196 44.85 18.89 15.68
N ASP A 197 45.74 18.02 15.19
CA ASP A 197 46.76 18.37 14.20
C ASP A 197 46.14 18.74 12.84
N ARG A 198 44.95 18.24 12.54
CA ARG A 198 44.16 18.56 11.33
C ARG A 198 43.19 19.73 11.54
N ASP A 199 43.08 20.24 12.75
CA ASP A 199 42.18 21.33 13.11
C ASP A 199 42.84 22.70 12.89
N ASN A 200 42.24 23.52 12.04
CA ASN A 200 42.76 24.83 11.69
C ASN A 200 42.31 25.95 12.66
N THR A 201 41.48 25.64 13.66
CA THR A 201 40.86 26.60 14.59
C THR A 201 41.48 26.52 15.98
N GLN A 202 41.51 27.62 16.74
CA GLN A 202 42.07 27.64 18.10
C GLN A 202 41.03 27.94 19.19
N ASN A 203 39.97 28.67 18.87
CA ASN A 203 38.96 29.13 19.82
C ASN A 203 37.51 28.85 19.34
N GLU A 204 36.54 29.05 20.24
CA GLU A 204 35.11 28.83 19.98
C GLU A 204 34.58 29.70 18.82
N GLU A 205 34.99 30.97 18.75
CA GLU A 205 34.51 31.90 17.71
C GLU A 205 34.99 31.48 16.31
N GLU A 206 36.27 31.13 16.16
CA GLU A 206 36.83 30.61 14.90
C GLU A 206 36.13 29.32 14.46
N ALA A 207 35.83 28.43 15.41
CA ALA A 207 35.11 27.20 15.15
C ALA A 207 33.67 27.45 14.66
N LEU A 208 32.94 28.36 15.32
CA LEU A 208 31.60 28.78 14.89
C LEU A 208 31.61 29.40 13.49
N LEU A 209 32.60 30.26 13.18
CA LEU A 209 32.75 30.88 11.87
C LEU A 209 33.05 29.83 10.78
N GLU A 210 33.88 28.83 11.07
CA GLU A 210 34.17 27.76 10.11
C GLU A 210 32.92 26.91 9.84
N ILE A 211 32.14 26.55 10.87
CA ILE A 211 30.86 25.85 10.71
C ILE A 211 29.89 26.70 9.86
N TYR A 212 29.79 28.01 10.14
CA TYR A 212 28.89 28.91 9.40
C TYR A 212 29.22 28.97 7.91
N LYS A 213 30.51 29.11 7.55
CA LYS A 213 30.95 29.13 6.15
C LYS A 213 30.56 27.87 5.39
N ARG A 214 30.49 26.73 6.08
CA ARG A 214 30.11 25.44 5.47
C ARG A 214 28.61 25.27 5.34
N LEU A 215 27.84 25.71 6.34
CA LEU A 215 26.38 25.63 6.31
C LEU A 215 25.75 26.66 5.36
N ARG A 216 26.36 27.85 5.23
CA ARG A 216 25.88 28.94 4.37
C ARG A 216 26.98 29.47 3.46
N PRO A 217 27.33 28.73 2.39
CA PRO A 217 28.33 29.18 1.43
C PRO A 217 27.81 30.42 0.69
N GLY A 218 28.46 31.57 0.92
CA GLY A 218 28.15 32.83 0.23
C GLY A 218 27.65 33.97 1.14
N GLU A 219 27.24 33.67 2.37
CA GLU A 219 26.92 34.71 3.35
C GLU A 219 28.19 35.13 4.12
N PRO A 220 28.43 36.44 4.36
CA PRO A 220 29.57 36.89 5.15
C PRO A 220 29.40 36.40 6.60
N PRO A 221 30.36 35.61 7.13
CA PRO A 221 30.22 35.03 8.47
C PRO A 221 30.50 36.10 9.52
N THR A 222 29.53 36.37 10.40
CA THR A 222 29.73 37.20 11.60
C THR A 222 29.69 36.31 12.85
N PRO A 223 30.45 36.59 13.92
CA PRO A 223 30.45 35.77 15.13
C PRO A 223 29.05 35.65 15.76
N GLU A 224 28.28 36.73 15.75
CA GLU A 224 26.92 36.78 16.29
C GLU A 224 25.94 35.94 15.45
N SER A 225 25.99 36.07 14.12
CA SER A 225 25.14 35.25 13.24
C SER A 225 25.51 33.77 13.31
N ALA A 226 26.80 33.45 13.44
CA ALA A 226 27.28 32.08 13.59
C ALA A 226 26.82 31.43 14.90
N ARG A 227 26.94 32.15 16.03
CA ARG A 227 26.44 31.69 17.33
C ARG A 227 24.92 31.48 17.30
N SER A 228 24.18 32.47 16.81
CA SER A 228 22.71 32.38 16.71
C SER A 228 22.26 31.22 15.82
N LEU A 229 22.90 31.01 14.67
CA LEU A 229 22.60 29.87 13.79
C LEU A 229 22.84 28.54 14.51
N PHE A 230 23.99 28.40 15.19
CA PHE A 230 24.35 27.18 15.90
C PHE A 230 23.39 26.86 17.06
N GLU A 231 23.05 27.86 17.88
CA GLU A 231 22.08 27.72 18.97
C GLU A 231 20.70 27.33 18.44
N ASN A 232 20.24 27.95 17.35
CA ASN A 232 18.98 27.61 16.71
C ASN A 232 18.99 26.21 16.07
N LEU A 233 20.15 25.69 15.67
CA LEU A 233 20.25 24.40 15.01
C LEU A 233 20.13 23.22 16.00
N PHE A 234 20.67 23.35 17.22
CA PHE A 234 20.76 22.24 18.18
C PHE A 234 20.05 22.47 19.53
N TYR A 235 19.92 23.72 19.98
CA TYR A 235 19.39 24.04 21.31
C TYR A 235 17.96 24.60 21.28
N ASP A 236 17.48 25.09 20.14
CA ASP A 236 16.08 25.51 19.97
C ASP A 236 15.16 24.30 19.78
N SER A 237 14.26 24.07 20.73
CA SER A 237 13.26 22.98 20.70
C SER A 237 12.26 23.08 19.55
N ARG A 238 12.10 24.28 18.96
CA ARG A 238 11.21 24.49 17.81
C ARG A 238 11.81 23.93 16.52
N ARG A 239 13.14 23.90 16.40
CA ARG A 239 13.87 23.43 15.21
C ARG A 239 14.47 22.05 15.39
N TYR A 240 14.93 21.73 16.60
CA TYR A 240 15.56 20.46 16.93
C TYR A 240 14.80 19.71 18.03
N ASP A 241 14.45 18.46 17.78
CA ASP A 241 13.71 17.63 18.74
C ASP A 241 14.11 16.15 18.58
N LEU A 242 14.54 15.52 19.68
CA LEU A 242 14.80 14.08 19.76
C LEU A 242 13.52 13.28 20.03
N ALA A 243 12.42 13.95 20.41
CA ALA A 243 11.26 13.38 21.06
C ALA A 243 11.61 12.66 22.39
N ALA A 244 10.58 12.26 23.14
CA ALA A 244 10.78 11.51 24.40
C ALA A 244 11.51 10.18 24.15
N VAL A 245 11.22 9.52 23.02
CA VAL A 245 11.85 8.24 22.64
C VAL A 245 13.34 8.39 22.31
N GLY A 246 13.75 9.44 21.60
CA GLY A 246 15.15 9.65 21.25
C GLY A 246 15.99 9.97 22.47
N ARG A 247 15.46 10.80 23.39
CA ARG A 247 16.12 11.06 24.67
C ARG A 247 16.25 9.80 25.52
N TYR A 248 15.19 8.98 25.60
CA TYR A 248 15.22 7.69 26.28
C TYR A 248 16.28 6.74 25.71
N LYS A 249 16.36 6.59 24.38
CA LYS A 249 17.36 5.74 23.73
C LYS A 249 18.79 6.23 23.97
N LEU A 250 19.02 7.55 23.84
CA LEU A 250 20.34 8.13 24.01
C LEU A 250 20.84 7.97 25.46
N ASN A 251 19.95 8.20 26.44
CA ASN A 251 20.21 7.91 27.84
C ASN A 251 20.58 6.45 28.09
N LYS A 252 19.80 5.52 27.52
CA LYS A 252 20.00 4.08 27.68
C LYS A 252 21.33 3.61 27.09
N LYS A 253 21.70 4.09 25.89
CA LYS A 253 22.95 3.70 25.21
C LYS A 253 24.19 4.31 25.86
N LEU A 254 24.13 5.56 26.29
CA LEU A 254 25.28 6.30 26.84
C LEU A 254 25.35 6.30 28.38
N GLY A 255 24.36 5.71 29.06
CA GLY A 255 24.30 5.68 30.53
C GLY A 255 24.00 7.06 31.15
N LEU A 256 23.32 7.94 30.43
CA LEU A 256 22.94 9.28 30.90
C LEU A 256 21.57 9.24 31.62
N ASN A 257 21.35 10.16 32.56
CA ASN A 257 20.13 10.24 33.35
C ASN A 257 19.44 11.61 33.18
N LEU A 258 19.15 12.00 31.94
CA LEU A 258 18.39 13.22 31.62
C LEU A 258 16.89 12.90 31.49
N PRO A 259 15.97 13.75 31.96
CA PRO A 259 14.53 13.46 31.94
C PRO A 259 13.95 13.47 30.50
N PRO A 260 13.34 12.36 30.03
CA PRO A 260 12.75 12.29 28.69
C PRO A 260 11.33 12.88 28.59
N LYS A 261 10.58 12.90 29.70
CA LYS A 261 9.23 13.46 29.82
C LYS A 261 9.17 14.47 30.95
N SER A 262 8.25 15.43 30.85
CA SER A 262 8.03 16.42 31.89
C SER A 262 7.09 15.83 32.94
N GLU A 263 7.54 15.77 34.19
CA GLU A 263 6.72 15.26 35.30
C GLU A 263 6.27 16.44 36.19
N PRO A 264 4.95 16.58 36.46
CA PRO A 264 4.46 17.60 37.37
C PRO A 264 4.91 17.32 38.81
N ALA A 265 5.01 18.37 39.63
CA ALA A 265 5.36 18.22 41.03
C ALA A 265 4.33 17.33 41.76
N GLY A 266 4.81 16.29 42.43
CA GLY A 266 3.99 15.25 43.06
C GLY A 266 4.45 14.90 44.47
N VAL A 267 3.81 13.91 45.09
CA VAL A 267 4.21 13.38 46.41
C VAL A 267 4.34 11.86 46.28
N ASP A 268 5.48 11.29 46.65
CA ASP A 268 5.70 9.83 46.58
C ASP A 268 4.79 9.06 47.56
N GLU A 269 4.68 7.73 47.40
CA GLU A 269 3.94 6.85 48.32
C GLU A 269 4.41 6.91 49.79
N LYS A 270 5.55 7.57 50.06
CA LYS A 270 6.16 7.78 51.38
C LYS A 270 6.02 9.22 51.89
N GLY A 271 5.24 10.08 51.22
CA GLY A 271 4.97 11.45 51.62
C GLY A 271 6.07 12.47 51.30
N LYS A 272 6.99 12.17 50.38
CA LYS A 272 8.09 13.05 49.98
C LYS A 272 7.71 13.86 48.72
N GLU A 273 7.86 15.18 48.80
CA GLU A 273 7.66 16.07 47.64
C GLU A 273 8.65 15.75 46.52
N ILE A 274 8.11 15.43 45.34
CA ILE A 274 8.83 15.22 44.09
C ILE A 274 8.79 16.56 43.35
N PRO A 275 9.92 17.26 43.14
CA PRO A 275 9.94 18.51 42.38
C PRO A 275 9.53 18.26 40.92
N ALA A 276 8.94 19.27 40.27
CA ALA A 276 8.66 19.20 38.84
C ALA A 276 9.96 19.06 38.05
N VAL A 277 9.99 18.13 37.10
CA VAL A 277 11.15 17.89 36.25
C VAL A 277 10.75 18.19 34.81
N GLU A 278 11.42 19.12 34.15
CA GLU A 278 11.18 19.46 32.75
C GLU A 278 11.91 18.49 31.82
N ALA A 279 11.25 18.07 30.73
CA ALA A 279 11.86 17.22 29.71
C ALA A 279 12.97 17.97 28.95
N ILE A 280 14.12 17.32 28.77
CA ILE A 280 15.20 17.82 27.91
C ILE A 280 15.17 17.04 26.60
N ARG A 281 14.50 17.61 25.58
CA ARG A 281 14.32 16.98 24.27
C ARG A 281 15.32 17.45 23.20
N THR A 282 16.08 18.50 23.47
CA THR A 282 17.15 19.03 22.60
C THR A 282 18.48 18.38 22.93
N LEU A 283 19.45 18.46 22.03
CA LEU A 283 20.79 17.90 22.23
C LEU A 283 21.56 18.74 23.26
N THR A 284 22.37 18.09 24.11
CA THR A 284 23.23 18.78 25.10
C THR A 284 24.71 18.55 24.78
N PRO A 285 25.61 19.47 25.17
CA PRO A 285 27.06 19.27 24.99
C PRO A 285 27.58 17.98 25.65
N THR A 286 26.96 17.56 26.75
CA THR A 286 27.27 16.29 27.44
C THR A 286 26.93 15.06 26.60
N ASP A 287 25.90 15.14 25.75
CA ASP A 287 25.54 14.04 24.84
C ASP A 287 26.66 13.82 23.81
N ILE A 288 27.14 14.90 23.17
CA ILE A 288 28.22 14.83 22.17
C ILE A 288 29.53 14.34 22.77
N GLU A 289 29.88 14.83 23.97
CA GLU A 289 31.06 14.33 24.69
C GLU A 289 30.97 12.81 24.92
N ALA A 290 29.81 12.32 25.36
CA ALA A 290 29.60 10.91 25.62
C ALA A 290 29.65 10.07 24.33
N VAL A 291 29.13 10.57 23.20
CA VAL A 291 29.22 9.89 21.90
C VAL A 291 30.68 9.78 21.43
N VAL A 292 31.45 10.87 21.50
CA VAL A 292 32.87 10.85 21.13
C VAL A 292 33.65 9.90 22.05
N ARG A 293 33.37 9.92 23.35
CA ARG A 293 34.00 8.99 24.31
C ARG A 293 33.68 7.52 23.98
N TYR A 294 32.44 7.22 23.59
CA TYR A 294 32.04 5.86 23.19
C TYR A 294 32.75 5.41 21.90
N LEU A 295 32.88 6.29 20.91
CA LEU A 295 33.64 6.03 19.69
C LEU A 295 35.12 5.72 19.97
N LEU A 296 35.75 6.47 20.88
CA LEU A 296 37.13 6.20 21.30
C LEU A 296 37.24 4.83 22.00
N THR A 297 36.28 4.47 22.85
CA THR A 297 36.28 3.13 23.48
C THR A 297 36.09 2.01 22.47
N LEU A 298 35.30 2.22 21.40
CA LEU A 298 35.15 1.26 20.31
C LEU A 298 36.47 1.08 19.55
N LEU A 299 37.21 2.16 19.33
CA LEU A 299 38.55 2.11 18.72
C LEU A 299 39.54 1.30 19.58
N ASP A 300 39.44 1.40 20.91
CA ASP A 300 40.19 0.58 21.88
C ASP A 300 39.71 -0.89 21.95
N GLY A 301 38.71 -1.28 21.16
CA GLY A 301 38.13 -2.62 21.15
C GLY A 301 37.19 -2.93 22.32
N LYS A 302 36.69 -1.90 23.01
CA LYS A 302 35.75 -2.02 24.15
C LYS A 302 34.40 -1.40 23.80
N GLY A 303 33.40 -2.24 23.59
CA GLY A 303 32.03 -1.81 23.31
C GLY A 303 31.38 -2.69 22.25
N GLU A 304 30.14 -2.36 21.89
CA GLU A 304 29.35 -3.08 20.90
C GLU A 304 28.71 -2.08 19.91
N VAL A 305 28.72 -2.45 18.64
CA VAL A 305 28.02 -1.72 17.57
C VAL A 305 26.52 -2.00 17.62
N ASP A 306 25.74 -1.16 16.96
CA ASP A 306 24.29 -1.29 16.91
C ASP A 306 23.83 -1.97 15.62
N ASP A 307 22.94 -2.94 15.76
CA ASP A 307 22.22 -3.51 14.62
C ASP A 307 21.02 -2.63 14.28
N ILE A 308 21.02 -2.05 13.07
CA ILE A 308 20.00 -1.11 12.60
C ILE A 308 18.64 -1.79 12.37
N ASP A 309 18.62 -3.11 12.15
CA ASP A 309 17.44 -3.89 11.83
C ASP A 309 16.79 -4.53 13.06
N HIS A 310 17.52 -4.58 14.18
CA HIS A 310 16.97 -4.96 15.47
C HIS A 310 15.73 -4.12 15.86
N LEU A 311 14.62 -4.75 16.32
CA LEU A 311 13.38 -4.04 16.68
C LEU A 311 13.47 -3.17 17.95
N GLY A 312 14.59 -3.19 18.67
CA GLY A 312 14.92 -2.17 19.69
C GLY A 312 15.43 -0.86 19.07
N ASN A 313 15.81 -0.91 17.80
CA ASN A 313 16.36 0.20 17.02
C ASN A 313 15.37 0.69 15.94
N ARG A 314 14.37 -0.12 15.60
CA ARG A 314 13.23 0.27 14.77
C ARG A 314 11.96 0.44 15.62
N ARG A 315 11.14 1.42 15.28
CA ARG A 315 9.88 1.72 15.99
C ARG A 315 8.74 1.95 15.02
N LEU A 316 7.53 1.72 15.51
CA LEU A 316 6.29 1.96 14.79
C LEU A 316 5.76 3.36 15.07
N LYS A 317 5.61 4.15 14.01
CA LYS A 317 4.75 5.33 14.00
C LYS A 317 3.33 4.90 13.67
N SER A 318 2.46 4.98 14.67
CA SER A 318 1.04 4.64 14.51
C SER A 318 0.23 5.86 14.03
N VAL A 319 -1.03 5.64 13.65
CA VAL A 319 -1.94 6.66 13.09
C VAL A 319 -1.95 7.99 13.85
N GLY A 320 -1.99 7.96 15.18
CA GLY A 320 -2.04 9.17 16.00
C GLY A 320 -0.79 10.04 15.86
N GLU A 321 0.39 9.44 15.82
CA GLU A 321 1.65 10.17 15.65
C GLU A 321 1.81 10.70 14.22
N LEU A 322 1.38 9.92 13.22
CA LEU A 322 1.39 10.36 11.83
C LEU A 322 0.51 11.62 11.65
N LEU A 323 -0.70 11.60 12.22
CA LEU A 323 -1.60 12.76 12.21
C LEU A 323 -1.02 13.94 13.00
N GLN A 324 -0.42 13.68 14.17
CA GLN A 324 0.24 14.71 14.97
C GLN A 324 1.32 15.45 14.16
N ASN A 325 2.12 14.72 13.38
CA ASN A 325 3.17 15.30 12.54
C ASN A 325 2.60 16.18 11.41
N GLN A 326 1.51 15.74 10.76
CA GLN A 326 0.90 16.51 9.68
C GLN A 326 0.24 17.80 10.18
N ILE A 327 -0.47 17.73 11.31
CA ILE A 327 -1.07 18.91 11.93
C ILE A 327 0.01 19.90 12.37
N ARG A 328 1.13 19.41 12.91
CA ARG A 328 2.28 20.24 13.27
C ARG A 328 2.83 21.00 12.08
N ILE A 329 2.96 20.37 10.91
CA ILE A 329 3.39 21.03 9.67
C ILE A 329 2.39 22.12 9.26
N GLY A 330 1.09 21.80 9.26
CA GLY A 330 0.02 22.75 8.94
C GLY A 330 -0.01 23.95 9.90
N LEU A 331 0.11 23.71 11.20
CA LEU A 331 0.12 24.76 12.22
C LEU A 331 1.41 25.60 12.19
N SER A 332 2.56 25.02 11.81
CA SER A 332 3.80 25.79 11.63
C SER A 332 3.70 26.77 10.45
N ARG A 333 3.05 26.36 9.35
CA ARG A 333 2.72 27.27 8.23
C ARG A 333 1.76 28.37 8.69
N MET A 334 0.74 28.01 9.46
CA MET A 334 -0.20 28.98 10.05
C MET A 334 0.49 29.96 11.01
N GLU A 335 1.42 29.50 11.85
CA GLU A 335 2.18 30.36 12.78
C GLU A 335 2.90 31.49 12.03
N ARG A 336 3.53 31.16 10.89
CA ARG A 336 4.19 32.16 10.05
C ARG A 336 3.22 33.24 9.57
N VAL A 337 2.03 32.84 9.11
CA VAL A 337 0.97 33.77 8.68
C VAL A 337 0.46 34.63 9.84
N VAL A 338 0.32 34.05 11.04
CA VAL A 338 -0.11 34.79 12.24
C VAL A 338 0.93 35.87 12.58
N ARG A 339 2.23 35.53 12.60
CA ARG A 339 3.31 36.49 12.89
C ARG A 339 3.35 37.64 11.88
N GLU A 340 3.18 37.33 10.61
CA GLU A 340 3.13 38.33 9.53
C GLU A 340 1.91 39.26 9.66
N ARG A 341 0.72 38.70 9.94
CA ARG A 341 -0.50 39.49 10.15
C ARG A 341 -0.45 40.35 11.41
N MET A 342 0.20 39.89 12.48
CA MET A 342 0.43 40.70 13.69
C MET A 342 1.22 41.98 13.41
N THR A 343 2.13 41.96 12.42
CA THR A 343 2.89 43.15 12.02
C THR A 343 2.14 44.08 11.07
N ILE A 344 1.20 43.55 10.28
CA ILE A 344 0.48 44.30 9.24
C ILE A 344 -0.80 44.95 9.78
N GLN A 345 -1.53 44.26 10.68
CA GLN A 345 -2.83 44.73 11.15
C GLN A 345 -2.72 45.76 12.29
N ASP A 346 -3.64 46.73 12.29
CA ASP A 346 -3.74 47.74 13.33
C ASP A 346 -4.07 47.13 14.71
N VAL A 347 -3.29 47.53 15.71
CA VAL A 347 -3.33 47.00 17.09
C VAL A 347 -4.70 47.19 17.78
N ASP A 348 -5.47 48.21 17.40
CA ASP A 348 -6.77 48.52 18.01
C ASP A 348 -7.91 47.61 17.53
N VAL A 349 -7.82 47.07 16.31
CA VAL A 349 -8.90 46.27 15.66
C VAL A 349 -8.61 44.77 15.70
N ILE A 350 -7.41 44.38 16.15
CA ILE A 350 -6.95 43.00 16.08
C ILE A 350 -7.79 42.06 16.96
N THR A 351 -8.20 40.94 16.37
CA THR A 351 -8.92 39.84 17.02
C THR A 351 -8.23 38.52 16.68
N PRO A 352 -8.32 37.49 17.55
CA PRO A 352 -7.73 36.18 17.25
C PRO A 352 -8.20 35.59 15.92
N GLN A 353 -9.48 35.78 15.57
CA GLN A 353 -10.06 35.27 14.33
C GLN A 353 -9.50 35.96 13.07
N ALA A 354 -9.14 37.25 13.13
CA ALA A 354 -8.55 37.97 12.01
C ALA A 354 -7.10 37.52 11.72
N LEU A 355 -6.39 37.08 12.77
CA LEU A 355 -5.01 36.62 12.68
C LEU A 355 -4.87 35.19 12.15
N ILE A 356 -5.81 34.31 12.51
CA ILE A 356 -5.72 32.88 12.20
C ILE A 356 -6.23 32.60 10.78
N ASN A 357 -5.35 32.02 9.95
CA ASN A 357 -5.74 31.42 8.67
C ASN A 357 -5.65 29.89 8.76
N ILE A 358 -6.79 29.22 8.65
CA ILE A 358 -6.87 27.77 8.82
C ILE A 358 -6.55 26.96 7.56
N ARG A 359 -6.48 27.62 6.38
CA ARG A 359 -6.27 26.93 5.09
C ARG A 359 -5.04 26.01 5.10
N PRO A 360 -3.85 26.40 5.63
CA PRO A 360 -2.69 25.51 5.66
C PRO A 360 -2.88 24.26 6.53
N VAL A 361 -3.69 24.36 7.60
CA VAL A 361 -3.97 23.24 8.50
C VAL A 361 -4.92 22.24 7.83
N VAL A 362 -6.01 22.74 7.27
CA VAL A 362 -7.00 21.90 6.56
C VAL A 362 -6.38 21.25 5.32
N ALA A 363 -5.55 21.99 4.56
CA ALA A 363 -4.85 21.46 3.40
C ALA A 363 -3.92 20.30 3.77
N ALA A 364 -3.10 20.45 4.82
CA ALA A 364 -2.19 19.38 5.25
C ALA A 364 -2.92 18.10 5.70
N ILE A 365 -4.08 18.24 6.37
CA ILE A 365 -4.91 17.10 6.77
C ILE A 365 -5.53 16.44 5.52
N LYS A 366 -6.09 17.24 4.60
CA LYS A 366 -6.72 16.75 3.37
C LYS A 366 -5.72 16.02 2.48
N GLU A 367 -4.52 16.57 2.31
CA GLU A 367 -3.40 15.98 1.58
C GLU A 367 -3.01 14.63 2.20
N PHE A 368 -2.83 14.58 3.53
CA PHE A 368 -2.48 13.33 4.21
C PHE A 368 -3.53 12.23 4.02
N PHE A 369 -4.82 12.54 4.19
CA PHE A 369 -5.86 11.53 4.01
C PHE A 369 -6.10 11.16 2.54
N GLY A 370 -5.90 12.09 1.60
CA GLY A 370 -6.18 11.93 0.18
C GLY A 370 -5.07 11.24 -0.62
N SER A 371 -3.82 11.73 -0.50
CA SER A 371 -2.70 11.33 -1.37
C SER A 371 -1.55 10.62 -0.65
N SER A 372 -1.57 10.50 0.68
CA SER A 372 -0.48 9.80 1.39
C SER A 372 -0.43 8.31 1.06
N GLN A 373 0.77 7.78 0.80
CA GLN A 373 1.03 6.34 0.66
C GLN A 373 0.59 5.49 1.87
N LEU A 374 0.53 6.10 3.06
CA LEU A 374 0.11 5.44 4.30
C LEU A 374 -1.42 5.46 4.50
N SER A 375 -2.14 6.36 3.81
CA SER A 375 -3.61 6.42 3.79
C SER A 375 -4.12 5.57 2.63
N GLN A 376 -4.32 4.28 2.88
CA GLN A 376 -4.65 3.32 1.83
C GLN A 376 -6.16 3.10 1.74
N PHE A 377 -6.66 2.85 0.53
CA PHE A 377 -8.00 2.31 0.35
C PHE A 377 -8.12 0.99 1.10
N MET A 378 -9.19 0.86 1.87
CA MET A 378 -9.39 -0.32 2.69
C MET A 378 -9.57 -1.56 1.80
N ASP A 379 -8.88 -2.65 2.15
CA ASP A 379 -9.08 -3.95 1.49
C ASP A 379 -10.22 -4.65 2.20
N GLN A 380 -11.36 -4.72 1.52
CA GLN A 380 -12.65 -5.21 2.00
C GLN A 380 -13.13 -6.41 1.17
N THR A 381 -12.21 -7.14 0.56
CA THR A 381 -12.54 -8.38 -0.16
C THR A 381 -13.31 -9.32 0.77
N ASN A 382 -12.82 -9.50 2.00
CA ASN A 382 -13.45 -10.27 3.07
C ASN A 382 -13.01 -9.76 4.47
N PRO A 383 -13.62 -10.23 5.58
CA PRO A 383 -13.29 -9.74 6.92
C PRO A 383 -11.84 -9.96 7.37
N LEU A 384 -11.18 -11.00 6.86
CA LEU A 384 -9.77 -11.27 7.18
C LEU A 384 -8.85 -10.27 6.49
N ALA A 385 -9.13 -9.94 5.23
CA ALA A 385 -8.42 -8.89 4.50
C ALA A 385 -8.49 -7.56 5.26
N GLU A 386 -9.68 -7.22 5.78
CA GLU A 386 -9.85 -6.01 6.57
C GLU A 386 -9.00 -6.02 7.85
N LEU A 387 -9.08 -7.11 8.60
CA LEU A 387 -8.39 -7.23 9.88
C LEU A 387 -6.87 -7.20 9.72
N THR A 388 -6.34 -7.90 8.71
CA THR A 388 -4.91 -7.87 8.39
C THR A 388 -4.48 -6.47 7.97
N HIS A 389 -5.25 -5.78 7.12
CA HIS A 389 -4.86 -4.45 6.63
C HIS A 389 -4.73 -3.43 7.78
N LYS A 390 -5.62 -3.48 8.77
CA LYS A 390 -5.56 -2.64 9.99
C LYS A 390 -4.33 -2.91 10.87
N ARG A 391 -3.69 -4.08 10.72
CA ARG A 391 -2.52 -4.54 11.50
C ARG A 391 -1.23 -4.62 10.66
N ARG A 392 -1.26 -4.11 9.44
CA ARG A 392 -0.13 -4.08 8.52
C ARG A 392 0.92 -3.08 9.02
N LEU A 393 2.18 -3.44 8.80
CA LEU A 393 3.35 -2.61 9.04
C LEU A 393 4.04 -2.34 7.70
N SER A 394 4.30 -1.08 7.40
CA SER A 394 5.03 -0.69 6.19
C SER A 394 6.35 -0.01 6.55
N ALA A 395 7.45 -0.47 5.99
CA ALA A 395 8.74 0.24 6.05
C ALA A 395 8.84 1.38 5.02
N LEU A 396 7.85 1.50 4.13
CA LEU A 396 7.78 2.49 3.06
C LEU A 396 7.12 3.79 3.54
N GLY A 397 7.16 4.83 2.71
CA GLY A 397 6.51 6.12 2.95
C GLY A 397 7.42 7.20 3.50
N PRO A 398 6.89 8.42 3.73
CA PRO A 398 7.68 9.58 4.13
C PRO A 398 8.47 9.32 5.42
N GLY A 399 9.78 9.56 5.40
CA GLY A 399 10.68 9.29 6.53
C GLY A 399 11.03 7.80 6.75
N GLY A 400 10.50 6.90 5.92
CA GLY A 400 10.88 5.49 5.83
C GLY A 400 11.89 5.25 4.70
N LEU A 401 11.84 4.04 4.12
CA LEU A 401 12.67 3.64 2.99
C LEU A 401 11.92 3.81 1.67
N SER A 402 12.62 4.13 0.58
CA SER A 402 12.10 3.93 -0.77
C SER A 402 12.33 2.48 -1.20
N ARG A 403 11.57 2.02 -2.20
CA ARG A 403 11.66 0.64 -2.68
C ARG A 403 13.04 0.31 -3.30
N GLU A 404 13.62 1.25 -4.04
CA GLU A 404 14.95 1.12 -4.66
C GLU A 404 16.10 1.14 -3.65
N ARG A 405 15.99 1.97 -2.61
CA ARG A 405 17.05 2.09 -1.58
C ARG A 405 17.02 0.95 -0.56
N ALA A 406 15.99 0.12 -0.58
CA ALA A 406 15.84 -0.99 0.36
C ALA A 406 16.64 -2.22 -0.09
N GLY A 407 17.81 -2.40 0.51
CA GLY A 407 18.68 -3.57 0.31
C GLY A 407 18.10 -4.88 0.85
N PHE A 408 18.86 -5.97 0.68
CA PHE A 408 18.45 -7.31 1.05
C PHE A 408 18.29 -7.51 2.57
N GLU A 409 19.20 -6.98 3.38
CA GLU A 409 19.23 -7.13 4.84
C GLU A 409 17.91 -6.68 5.50
N VAL A 410 17.38 -5.53 5.05
CA VAL A 410 16.13 -4.97 5.56
C VAL A 410 14.91 -5.84 5.25
N ARG A 411 14.99 -6.66 4.20
CA ARG A 411 13.90 -7.54 3.76
C ARG A 411 13.92 -8.89 4.47
N ASP A 412 15.02 -9.24 5.11
CA ASP A 412 15.21 -10.53 5.76
C ASP A 412 14.52 -10.59 7.13
N VAL A 413 14.37 -11.80 7.65
CA VAL A 413 13.76 -12.06 8.97
C VAL A 413 14.83 -11.98 10.05
N HIS A 414 14.76 -10.93 10.85
CA HIS A 414 15.65 -10.74 11.99
C HIS A 414 15.17 -11.52 13.25
N HIS A 415 16.07 -12.02 14.10
CA HIS A 415 15.70 -12.84 15.28
C HIS A 415 14.76 -12.10 16.26
N SER A 416 14.92 -10.78 16.40
CA SER A 416 14.06 -9.93 17.22
C SER A 416 12.60 -9.83 16.74
N HIS A 417 12.30 -10.24 15.51
CA HIS A 417 10.92 -10.32 14.98
C HIS A 417 10.06 -11.34 15.73
N TYR A 418 10.68 -12.33 16.41
CA TYR A 418 9.99 -13.37 17.14
C TYR A 418 8.95 -12.79 18.11
N GLY A 419 7.68 -13.18 17.92
CA GLY A 419 6.57 -12.70 18.74
C GLY A 419 6.11 -11.27 18.46
N ARG A 420 6.72 -10.55 17.51
CA ARG A 420 6.43 -9.13 17.19
C ARG A 420 5.92 -8.94 15.77
N ILE A 421 6.68 -9.39 14.78
CA ILE A 421 6.35 -9.32 13.35
C ILE A 421 6.29 -10.76 12.83
N CYS A 422 5.25 -11.09 12.08
CA CYS A 422 5.11 -12.43 11.53
C CYS A 422 6.19 -12.69 10.45
N PRO A 423 6.92 -13.82 10.54
CA PRO A 423 7.94 -14.15 9.54
C PRO A 423 7.37 -14.79 8.27
N ILE A 424 6.07 -15.11 8.24
CA ILE A 424 5.42 -15.80 7.12
C ILE A 424 4.60 -14.83 6.27
N GLU A 425 3.80 -13.96 6.89
CA GLU A 425 2.88 -13.10 6.15
C GLU A 425 3.57 -11.84 5.60
N THR A 426 4.03 -11.93 4.35
CA THR A 426 4.55 -10.82 3.53
C THR A 426 4.07 -10.98 2.08
N PRO A 427 3.92 -9.89 1.30
CA PRO A 427 3.72 -10.00 -0.15
C PRO A 427 4.87 -10.74 -0.84
N GLU A 428 4.55 -11.54 -1.86
CA GLU A 428 5.52 -12.29 -2.69
C GLU A 428 6.21 -11.42 -3.76
N GLY A 429 5.61 -10.26 -4.05
CA GLY A 429 6.10 -9.35 -5.08
C GLY A 429 7.27 -8.50 -4.61
N PRO A 430 7.50 -7.35 -5.26
CA PRO A 430 8.70 -6.55 -5.00
C PRO A 430 8.72 -5.86 -3.63
N ASN A 431 7.61 -5.92 -2.88
CA ASN A 431 7.50 -5.40 -1.52
C ASN A 431 7.77 -6.47 -0.45
N ILE A 432 8.32 -7.64 -0.83
CA ILE A 432 8.70 -8.69 0.11
C ILE A 432 9.63 -8.15 1.21
N GLY A 433 9.30 -8.46 2.47
CA GLY A 433 10.03 -8.01 3.66
C GLY A 433 9.79 -6.55 4.08
N LEU A 434 9.34 -5.69 3.15
CA LEU A 434 9.06 -4.28 3.43
C LEU A 434 7.65 -4.05 3.99
N ILE A 435 6.75 -4.99 3.75
CA ILE A 435 5.39 -5.00 4.28
C ILE A 435 5.21 -6.28 5.10
N GLY A 436 5.04 -6.11 6.40
CA GLY A 436 4.80 -7.20 7.35
C GLY A 436 3.47 -7.05 8.07
N SER A 437 3.15 -8.04 8.90
CA SER A 437 1.96 -8.02 9.76
C SER A 437 2.34 -8.29 11.21
N LEU A 438 1.66 -7.64 12.16
CA LEU A 438 1.85 -7.91 13.58
C LEU A 438 1.41 -9.33 13.93
N THR A 439 2.14 -9.97 14.86
CA THR A 439 1.74 -11.26 15.43
C THR A 439 0.47 -11.14 16.29
N THR A 440 -0.08 -12.29 16.69
CA THR A 440 -1.35 -12.38 17.44
C THR A 440 -1.33 -11.69 18.82
N TYR A 441 -0.20 -11.69 19.53
CA TYR A 441 -0.09 -11.14 20.90
C TYR A 441 0.72 -9.84 21.00
N ALA A 442 1.34 -9.40 19.90
CA ALA A 442 2.12 -8.18 19.86
C ALA A 442 1.30 -6.94 20.28
N ARG A 443 1.95 -6.07 21.05
CA ARG A 443 1.45 -4.74 21.43
C ARG A 443 2.49 -3.69 21.11
N VAL A 444 2.04 -2.44 21.00
CA VAL A 444 2.94 -1.29 20.82
C VAL A 444 2.90 -0.47 22.10
N ASN A 445 4.07 -0.14 22.63
CA ASN A 445 4.18 0.69 23.82
C ASN A 445 4.15 2.18 23.49
N GLU A 446 4.20 3.02 24.52
CA GLU A 446 4.11 4.48 24.37
C GLU A 446 5.26 5.10 23.56
N TYR A 447 6.41 4.42 23.45
CA TYR A 447 7.56 4.88 22.66
C TYR A 447 7.52 4.39 21.21
N GLY A 448 6.56 3.53 20.86
CA GLY A 448 6.42 2.94 19.54
C GLY A 448 7.19 1.62 19.34
N PHE A 449 7.79 1.03 20.38
CA PHE A 449 8.42 -0.29 20.26
C PHE A 449 7.38 -1.41 20.38
N VAL A 450 7.61 -2.50 19.65
CA VAL A 450 6.75 -3.67 19.69
C VAL A 450 7.15 -4.57 20.86
N GLU A 451 6.17 -4.91 21.69
CA GLU A 451 6.32 -5.77 22.85
C GLU A 451 5.59 -7.10 22.64
N THR A 452 6.14 -8.15 23.22
CA THR A 452 5.55 -9.49 23.24
C THR A 452 5.48 -10.02 24.68
N PRO A 453 4.43 -10.78 25.04
CA PRO A 453 4.25 -11.26 26.41
C PRO A 453 5.02 -12.55 26.69
N TYR A 454 5.63 -12.64 27.87
CA TYR A 454 6.28 -13.83 28.41
C TYR A 454 5.82 -14.16 29.82
N ARG A 455 5.84 -15.44 30.18
CA ARG A 455 5.60 -15.94 31.55
C ARG A 455 6.90 -15.96 32.33
N LEU A 456 6.87 -15.46 33.57
CA LEU A 456 8.05 -15.46 34.42
C LEU A 456 8.34 -16.85 34.99
N VAL A 457 9.61 -17.27 34.95
CA VAL A 457 10.08 -18.56 35.50
C VAL A 457 11.00 -18.32 36.68
N ASN A 458 10.62 -18.87 37.84
CA ASN A 458 11.39 -18.77 39.07
C ASN A 458 12.04 -20.11 39.42
N LYS A 459 13.35 -20.25 39.19
CA LYS A 459 14.14 -21.47 39.49
C LYS A 459 13.51 -22.73 38.92
N GLY A 460 13.17 -22.70 37.64
CA GLY A 460 12.51 -23.81 36.93
C GLY A 460 11.02 -24.00 37.23
N ARG A 461 10.38 -23.06 37.94
CA ARG A 461 8.93 -23.02 38.18
C ARG A 461 8.26 -21.93 37.34
N VAL A 462 7.37 -22.33 36.44
CA VAL A 462 6.61 -21.42 35.56
C VAL A 462 5.47 -20.75 36.34
N THR A 463 5.49 -19.41 36.42
CA THR A 463 4.43 -18.62 37.06
C THR A 463 3.34 -18.23 36.06
N ASP A 464 2.20 -17.71 36.55
CA ASP A 464 1.14 -17.13 35.70
C ASP A 464 1.29 -15.61 35.53
N GLU A 465 2.37 -15.03 36.06
CA GLU A 465 2.69 -13.62 35.88
C GLU A 465 3.22 -13.40 34.46
N ILE A 466 2.54 -12.52 33.71
CA ILE A 466 2.86 -12.20 32.33
C ILE A 466 3.48 -10.81 32.28
N ILE A 467 4.67 -10.71 31.68
CA ILE A 467 5.40 -9.46 31.48
C ILE A 467 5.57 -9.24 29.99
N TYR A 468 5.25 -8.04 29.52
CA TYR A 468 5.51 -7.62 28.15
C TYR A 468 6.94 -7.09 28.07
N LEU A 469 7.73 -7.60 27.12
CA LEU A 469 9.12 -7.19 26.92
C LEU A 469 9.33 -6.60 25.53
N THR A 470 10.12 -5.53 25.50
CA THR A 470 10.69 -4.96 24.27
C THR A 470 11.84 -5.86 23.77
N ALA A 471 12.24 -5.69 22.49
CA ALA A 471 13.24 -6.56 21.88
C ALA A 471 14.60 -6.50 22.59
N ASP A 472 15.01 -5.30 23.02
CA ASP A 472 16.28 -5.05 23.68
C ASP A 472 16.30 -5.47 25.17
N GLU A 473 15.13 -5.58 25.79
CA GLU A 473 15.00 -6.19 27.12
C GLU A 473 15.02 -7.71 27.04
N GLU A 474 14.42 -8.27 25.98
CA GLU A 474 14.35 -9.70 25.74
C GLU A 474 15.73 -10.35 25.61
N ASP A 475 16.67 -9.71 24.91
CA ASP A 475 18.02 -10.23 24.68
C ASP A 475 18.83 -10.49 25.96
N LYS A 476 18.40 -9.95 27.10
CA LYS A 476 19.05 -10.15 28.41
C LYS A 476 18.63 -11.44 29.10
N TYR A 477 17.57 -12.09 28.61
CA TYR A 477 16.95 -13.23 29.26
C TYR A 477 17.06 -14.49 28.41
N VAL A 478 17.04 -15.63 29.10
CA VAL A 478 17.00 -16.96 28.48
C VAL A 478 15.56 -17.47 28.51
N ILE A 479 14.99 -17.70 27.32
CA ILE A 479 13.54 -17.91 27.15
C ILE A 479 13.25 -19.31 26.62
N ALA A 480 12.41 -20.06 27.34
CA ALA A 480 11.94 -21.39 26.93
C ALA A 480 10.73 -21.32 26.01
N GLN A 481 10.61 -22.33 25.13
CA GLN A 481 9.49 -22.48 24.20
C GLN A 481 8.15 -22.76 24.90
N ALA A 482 7.04 -22.41 24.26
CA ALA A 482 5.69 -22.57 24.83
C ALA A 482 5.27 -24.04 25.06
N ASN A 483 5.82 -24.96 24.26
CA ASN A 483 5.53 -26.39 24.26
C ASN A 483 6.40 -27.19 25.27
N GLU A 484 7.32 -26.54 25.99
CA GLU A 484 8.14 -27.23 26.98
C GLU A 484 7.26 -27.78 28.11
N ALA A 485 7.37 -29.10 28.35
CA ALA A 485 6.47 -29.78 29.26
C ALA A 485 6.78 -29.45 30.74
N PHE A 486 5.77 -29.00 31.47
CA PHE A 486 5.84 -28.77 32.91
C PHE A 486 4.69 -29.46 33.65
N ASP A 487 4.91 -29.83 34.92
CA ASP A 487 3.88 -30.45 35.76
C ASP A 487 2.78 -29.42 36.09
N PRO A 488 1.50 -29.68 35.77
CA PRO A 488 0.41 -28.74 36.03
C PRO A 488 0.22 -28.37 37.51
N LYS A 489 0.59 -29.26 38.44
CA LYS A 489 0.41 -29.05 39.89
C LYS A 489 1.60 -28.34 40.51
N THR A 490 2.82 -28.80 40.23
CA THR A 490 4.03 -28.23 40.82
C THR A 490 4.56 -27.03 40.03
N ARG A 491 4.14 -26.91 38.77
CA ARG A 491 4.57 -25.90 37.78
C ARG A 491 6.06 -25.99 37.44
N GLN A 492 6.72 -27.11 37.74
CA GLN A 492 8.12 -27.33 37.42
C GLN A 492 8.28 -27.98 36.05
N PHE A 493 9.34 -27.62 35.32
CA PHE A 493 9.72 -28.31 34.10
C PHE A 493 9.99 -29.80 34.38
N LEU A 494 9.42 -30.66 33.52
CA LEU A 494 9.59 -32.11 33.60
C LEU A 494 11.00 -32.51 33.15
N ASN A 495 11.50 -31.86 32.09
CA ASN A 495 12.83 -32.12 31.56
C ASN A 495 13.91 -31.42 32.40
N PRO A 496 15.05 -32.08 32.67
CA PRO A 496 16.16 -31.46 33.41
C PRO A 496 16.93 -30.45 32.57
N LYS A 497 16.89 -30.60 31.24
CA LYS A 497 17.47 -29.69 30.26
C LYS A 497 16.37 -29.24 29.31
N VAL A 498 16.32 -27.93 29.05
CA VAL A 498 15.26 -27.27 28.27
C VAL A 498 15.91 -26.57 27.08
N SER A 499 15.26 -26.67 25.92
CA SER A 499 15.65 -25.90 24.72
C SER A 499 15.20 -24.45 24.90
N VAL A 500 16.13 -23.52 24.76
CA VAL A 500 15.92 -22.09 25.04
C VAL A 500 16.50 -21.23 23.94
N ARG A 501 15.95 -20.03 23.80
CA ARG A 501 16.48 -18.97 22.96
C ARG A 501 17.24 -17.95 23.82
N TYR A 502 18.41 -17.55 23.34
CA TYR A 502 19.20 -16.46 23.88
C TYR A 502 19.79 -15.67 22.70
N GLN A 503 19.25 -14.46 22.47
CA GLN A 503 19.53 -13.65 21.28
C GLN A 503 19.21 -14.43 19.98
N ASP A 504 20.19 -14.57 19.10
CA ASP A 504 20.16 -15.31 17.83
C ASP A 504 20.39 -16.82 18.01
N ARG A 505 20.82 -17.27 19.20
CA ARG A 505 21.23 -18.66 19.44
C ARG A 505 20.15 -19.51 20.10
N ILE A 506 20.06 -20.76 19.65
CA ILE A 506 19.26 -21.82 20.29
C ILE A 506 20.21 -22.68 21.13
N LEU A 507 19.99 -22.69 22.45
CA LEU A 507 20.83 -23.38 23.43
C LEU A 507 20.02 -24.42 24.19
N VAL A 508 20.70 -25.38 24.82
CA VAL A 508 20.07 -26.35 25.74
C VAL A 508 20.67 -26.14 27.13
N VAL A 509 19.87 -25.59 28.05
CA VAL A 509 20.33 -25.19 29.38
C VAL A 509 19.65 -26.01 30.48
N PRO A 510 20.23 -26.11 31.68
CA PRO A 510 19.53 -26.62 32.86
C PRO A 510 18.26 -25.81 33.15
N LYS A 511 17.20 -26.48 33.60
CA LYS A 511 15.90 -25.84 33.88
C LYS A 511 15.96 -24.68 34.90
N GLU A 512 17.00 -24.64 35.72
CA GLU A 512 17.23 -23.57 36.71
C GLU A 512 17.73 -22.26 36.08
N GLU A 513 18.30 -22.31 34.87
CA GLU A 513 18.84 -21.15 34.13
C GLU A 513 17.78 -20.47 33.24
N VAL A 514 16.59 -21.08 33.12
CA VAL A 514 15.45 -20.52 32.39
C VAL A 514 14.86 -19.37 33.17
N HIS A 515 14.81 -18.18 32.55
CA HIS A 515 14.27 -16.96 33.17
C HIS A 515 12.79 -16.75 32.81
N MET A 516 12.42 -17.04 31.56
CA MET A 516 11.09 -16.78 31.03
C MET A 516 10.62 -17.95 30.14
N MET A 517 9.32 -18.01 29.87
CA MET A 517 8.70 -18.97 28.95
C MET A 517 7.66 -18.25 28.10
N ASP A 518 7.56 -18.64 26.84
CA ASP A 518 6.51 -18.19 25.92
C ASP A 518 5.09 -18.41 26.48
N VAL A 519 4.13 -17.56 26.06
CA VAL A 519 2.74 -17.65 26.54
C VAL A 519 1.93 -18.68 25.76
N SER A 520 2.16 -18.76 24.44
CA SER A 520 1.40 -19.59 23.52
C SER A 520 2.22 -19.90 22.26
N PRO A 521 2.12 -21.09 21.66
CA PRO A 521 2.85 -21.42 20.42
C PRO A 521 2.52 -20.48 19.25
N LYS A 522 1.24 -20.13 19.08
CA LYS A 522 0.77 -19.18 18.06
C LYS A 522 1.22 -17.72 18.22
N GLN A 523 1.98 -17.38 19.28
CA GLN A 523 2.46 -16.01 19.48
C GLN A 523 3.41 -15.54 18.36
N VAL A 524 4.00 -16.46 17.60
CA VAL A 524 5.00 -16.19 16.57
C VAL A 524 4.40 -15.85 15.20
N VAL A 525 3.12 -16.15 14.98
CA VAL A 525 2.46 -15.98 13.68
C VAL A 525 1.43 -14.85 13.71
N SER A 526 1.07 -14.35 12.52
CA SER A 526 -0.03 -13.40 12.35
C SER A 526 -1.39 -14.11 12.43
N ILE A 527 -2.47 -13.33 12.38
CA ILE A 527 -3.84 -13.87 12.42
C ILE A 527 -4.15 -14.70 11.16
N ALA A 528 -3.75 -14.24 9.97
CA ALA A 528 -4.01 -14.96 8.72
C ALA A 528 -3.23 -16.28 8.66
N THR A 529 -2.00 -16.28 9.16
CA THR A 529 -1.18 -17.50 9.26
C THR A 529 -1.72 -18.45 10.34
N ASP A 530 -2.25 -17.94 11.46
CA ASP A 530 -2.84 -18.75 12.53
C ASP A 530 -4.18 -19.44 12.14
N LEU A 531 -4.74 -19.11 10.98
CA LEU A 531 -5.95 -19.76 10.41
C LEU A 531 -5.65 -20.99 9.57
N ILE A 532 -4.37 -21.32 9.37
CA ILE A 532 -3.92 -22.51 8.63
C ILE A 532 -3.74 -23.67 9.63
N PRO A 533 -4.60 -24.69 9.64
CA PRO A 533 -4.38 -25.86 10.49
C PRO A 533 -3.14 -26.62 10.01
N PHE A 534 -2.47 -27.35 10.89
CA PHE A 534 -1.28 -28.16 10.54
C PHE A 534 -0.12 -27.38 9.91
N LEU A 535 -0.01 -26.07 10.19
CA LEU A 535 1.03 -25.19 9.64
C LEU A 535 2.44 -25.74 9.86
N GLU A 536 2.68 -26.43 10.97
CA GLU A 536 3.97 -27.06 11.29
C GLU A 536 4.41 -28.15 10.29
N ASN A 537 3.52 -28.58 9.39
CA ASN A 537 3.77 -29.58 8.35
C ASN A 537 3.87 -28.98 6.94
N ASP A 538 3.86 -27.65 6.83
CA ASP A 538 3.97 -26.93 5.58
C ASP A 538 5.29 -26.17 5.48
N ASP A 539 5.89 -26.17 4.30
CA ASP A 539 7.01 -25.27 3.98
C ASP A 539 6.59 -23.79 4.07
N ALA A 540 7.51 -22.95 4.55
CA ALA A 540 7.26 -21.52 4.77
C ALA A 540 6.79 -20.79 3.50
N ASN A 541 7.30 -21.17 2.31
CA ASN A 541 6.88 -20.54 1.06
C ASN A 541 5.41 -20.83 0.76
N ARG A 542 4.93 -22.04 1.07
CA ARG A 542 3.54 -22.44 0.84
C ARG A 542 2.61 -21.86 1.89
N ALA A 543 3.05 -21.82 3.15
CA ALA A 543 2.35 -21.13 4.22
C ALA A 543 2.16 -19.64 3.92
N LEU A 544 3.18 -18.96 3.39
CA LEU A 544 3.12 -17.56 2.96
C LEU A 544 2.05 -17.36 1.88
N MET A 545 2.06 -18.20 0.83
CA MET A 545 1.03 -18.17 -0.20
C MET A 545 -0.36 -18.43 0.39
N GLY A 546 -0.49 -19.41 1.28
CA GLY A 546 -1.75 -19.76 1.95
C GLY A 546 -2.34 -18.60 2.77
N ALA A 547 -1.52 -17.94 3.57
CA ALA A 547 -1.92 -16.76 4.35
C ALA A 547 -2.36 -15.60 3.44
N ASN A 548 -1.60 -15.34 2.36
CA ASN A 548 -1.91 -14.28 1.40
C ASN A 548 -3.22 -14.54 0.63
N MET A 549 -3.45 -15.79 0.19
CA MET A 549 -4.62 -16.15 -0.60
C MET A 549 -5.92 -16.17 0.20
N GLN A 550 -5.89 -16.45 1.51
CA GLN A 550 -7.09 -16.35 2.35
C GLN A 550 -7.70 -14.94 2.34
N ARG A 551 -6.87 -13.89 2.23
CA ARG A 551 -7.35 -12.49 2.10
C ARG A 551 -8.01 -12.21 0.74
N GLN A 552 -7.71 -13.01 -0.28
CA GLN A 552 -8.29 -12.88 -1.62
C GLN A 552 -9.59 -13.67 -1.78
N ALA A 553 -10.04 -14.40 -0.75
CA ALA A 553 -11.24 -15.22 -0.83
C ALA A 553 -12.50 -14.36 -0.97
N VAL A 554 -13.37 -14.70 -1.93
CA VAL A 554 -14.59 -13.94 -2.22
C VAL A 554 -15.74 -14.41 -1.30
N PRO A 555 -16.54 -13.50 -0.72
CA PRO A 555 -17.73 -13.86 0.03
C PRO A 555 -18.75 -14.64 -0.80
N LEU A 556 -19.08 -15.84 -0.33
CA LEU A 556 -20.04 -16.72 -0.98
C LEU A 556 -21.47 -16.37 -0.54
N VAL A 557 -22.46 -16.67 -1.40
CA VAL A 557 -23.89 -16.48 -1.08
C VAL A 557 -24.29 -17.30 0.15
N ARG A 558 -23.77 -18.53 0.25
CA ARG A 558 -23.91 -19.45 1.38
C ARG A 558 -22.53 -19.70 1.99
N THR A 559 -22.35 -19.21 3.21
CA THR A 559 -21.17 -19.42 4.03
C THR A 559 -21.29 -20.73 4.80
N GLU A 560 -20.16 -21.36 5.08
CA GLU A 560 -20.07 -22.59 5.86
C GLU A 560 -18.75 -22.59 6.64
N ALA A 561 -18.83 -22.73 7.97
CA ALA A 561 -17.65 -22.82 8.81
C ALA A 561 -16.79 -24.05 8.45
N PRO A 562 -15.45 -23.98 8.56
CA PRO A 562 -14.59 -25.12 8.29
C PRO A 562 -14.84 -26.26 9.30
N LEU A 563 -14.80 -27.51 8.83
CA LEU A 563 -14.87 -28.68 9.72
C LEU A 563 -13.59 -28.81 10.56
N VAL A 564 -12.46 -28.41 9.99
CA VAL A 564 -11.14 -28.37 10.64
C VAL A 564 -10.70 -26.92 10.73
N GLY A 565 -10.89 -26.31 11.89
CA GLY A 565 -10.44 -24.94 12.19
C GLY A 565 -9.19 -24.91 13.06
N THR A 566 -8.78 -23.72 13.48
CA THR A 566 -7.68 -23.53 14.46
C THR A 566 -8.16 -22.96 15.79
N GLY A 567 -9.41 -22.47 15.84
CA GLY A 567 -10.00 -21.76 16.98
C GLY A 567 -9.72 -20.25 16.96
N MET A 568 -9.12 -19.73 15.88
CA MET A 568 -8.91 -18.29 15.67
C MET A 568 -10.10 -17.64 14.93
N GLU A 569 -10.90 -18.43 14.23
CA GLU A 569 -11.99 -18.01 13.35
C GLU A 569 -13.00 -17.09 14.04
N TYR A 570 -13.48 -17.49 15.22
CA TYR A 570 -14.42 -16.68 16.02
C TYR A 570 -13.82 -15.32 16.40
N LYS A 571 -12.57 -15.31 16.86
CA LYS A 571 -11.91 -14.09 17.31
C LYS A 571 -11.61 -13.15 16.14
N ALA A 572 -11.20 -13.69 15.00
CA ALA A 572 -10.97 -12.93 13.78
C ALA A 572 -12.26 -12.30 13.25
N ALA A 573 -13.37 -13.04 13.21
CA ALA A 573 -14.66 -12.54 12.78
C ALA A 573 -15.19 -11.43 13.70
N VAL A 574 -15.14 -11.62 15.03
CA VAL A 574 -15.61 -10.64 16.01
C VAL A 574 -14.78 -9.35 15.96
N ASP A 575 -13.45 -9.44 15.99
CA ASP A 575 -12.58 -8.25 16.05
C ASP A 575 -12.45 -7.54 14.69
N SER A 576 -12.84 -8.17 13.57
CA SER A 576 -12.93 -7.49 12.26
C SER A 576 -13.93 -6.32 12.27
N GLY A 577 -14.98 -6.42 13.10
CA GLY A 577 -16.09 -5.48 13.17
C GLY A 577 -17.18 -5.71 12.11
N VAL A 578 -17.17 -6.86 11.44
CA VAL A 578 -18.15 -7.20 10.38
C VAL A 578 -19.41 -7.86 10.92
N VAL A 579 -19.29 -8.62 12.01
CA VAL A 579 -20.42 -9.21 12.74
C VAL A 579 -21.07 -8.18 13.66
N VAL A 580 -22.37 -8.33 13.93
CA VAL A 580 -23.09 -7.44 14.86
C VAL A 580 -23.07 -8.04 16.25
N LEU A 581 -22.58 -7.27 17.23
CA LEU A 581 -22.53 -7.65 18.64
C LEU A 581 -23.63 -6.97 19.45
N ALA A 582 -24.20 -7.67 20.42
CA ALA A 582 -25.13 -7.07 21.38
C ALA A 582 -24.40 -6.09 22.31
N LYS A 583 -24.89 -4.86 22.42
CA LYS A 583 -24.32 -3.83 23.31
C LYS A 583 -24.65 -4.05 24.78
N SER A 584 -25.72 -4.78 25.08
CA SER A 584 -26.25 -4.93 26.44
C SER A 584 -27.00 -6.25 26.60
N ASP A 585 -27.07 -6.76 27.83
CA ASP A 585 -27.86 -7.93 28.18
C ASP A 585 -29.36 -7.68 27.96
N GLY A 586 -30.06 -8.66 27.40
CA GLY A 586 -31.49 -8.54 27.18
C GLY A 586 -32.14 -9.75 26.51
N VAL A 587 -33.39 -9.57 26.08
CA VAL A 587 -34.17 -10.58 25.36
C VAL A 587 -34.57 -10.05 23.99
N VAL A 588 -34.38 -10.87 22.96
CA VAL A 588 -34.73 -10.54 21.59
C VAL A 588 -36.26 -10.43 21.46
N GLU A 589 -36.73 -9.24 21.13
CA GLU A 589 -38.16 -8.93 21.01
C GLU A 589 -38.64 -9.13 19.57
N LYS A 590 -37.85 -8.68 18.59
CA LYS A 590 -38.19 -8.75 17.17
C LYS A 590 -36.95 -9.01 16.33
N VAL A 591 -37.06 -9.91 15.35
CA VAL A 591 -36.02 -10.19 14.36
C VAL A 591 -36.62 -10.07 12.97
N THR A 592 -35.97 -9.29 12.12
CA THR A 592 -36.27 -9.17 10.69
C THR A 592 -34.96 -9.26 9.90
N SER A 593 -35.04 -9.38 8.57
CA SER A 593 -33.84 -9.43 7.72
C SER A 593 -33.05 -8.12 7.69
N GLN A 594 -33.63 -7.00 8.12
CA GLN A 594 -33.02 -5.65 8.10
C GLN A 594 -32.76 -5.07 9.50
N GLN A 595 -33.43 -5.59 10.53
CA GLN A 595 -33.36 -5.02 11.87
C GLN A 595 -33.57 -6.07 12.95
N ILE A 596 -32.79 -5.96 14.03
CA ILE A 596 -32.95 -6.72 15.27
C ILE A 596 -33.31 -5.75 16.40
N THR A 597 -34.27 -6.14 17.23
CA THR A 597 -34.73 -5.37 18.39
C THR A 597 -34.54 -6.18 19.66
N ILE A 598 -33.75 -5.65 20.60
CA ILE A 598 -33.46 -6.31 21.88
C ILE A 598 -34.01 -5.46 23.01
N ARG A 599 -34.88 -6.04 23.85
CA ARG A 599 -35.33 -5.40 25.07
C ARG A 599 -34.35 -5.70 26.18
N ARG A 600 -33.69 -4.66 26.68
CA ARG A 600 -32.71 -4.73 27.76
C ARG A 600 -33.36 -5.11 29.09
N ASP A 601 -32.55 -5.63 30.00
CA ASP A 601 -32.98 -5.91 31.38
C ASP A 601 -33.35 -4.62 32.16
N ASP A 602 -32.89 -3.44 31.72
CA ASP A 602 -33.23 -2.13 32.28
C ASP A 602 -34.58 -1.56 31.79
N GLY A 603 -35.27 -2.27 30.88
CA GLY A 603 -36.55 -1.87 30.29
C GLY A 603 -36.45 -0.96 29.06
N LYS A 604 -35.25 -0.56 28.61
CA LYS A 604 -35.03 0.12 27.32
C LYS A 604 -34.95 -0.87 26.17
N THR A 605 -35.02 -0.36 24.95
CA THR A 605 -34.96 -1.17 23.73
C THR A 605 -33.82 -0.70 22.83
N ASP A 606 -32.98 -1.64 22.41
CA ASP A 606 -31.93 -1.42 21.42
C ASP A 606 -32.38 -1.83 20.02
N TYR A 607 -31.96 -1.03 19.04
CA TYR A 607 -32.23 -1.25 17.63
C TYR A 607 -30.92 -1.42 16.88
N TYR A 608 -30.79 -2.53 16.16
CA TYR A 608 -29.63 -2.86 15.35
C TYR A 608 -30.07 -2.93 13.89
N ARG A 609 -29.62 -2.00 13.04
CA ARG A 609 -29.84 -2.02 11.59
C ARG A 609 -28.78 -2.91 10.93
N LEU A 610 -29.21 -3.80 10.05
CA LEU A 610 -28.34 -4.72 9.32
C LEU A 610 -28.03 -4.18 7.93
N GLN A 611 -26.78 -4.32 7.49
CA GLN A 611 -26.33 -3.96 6.14
C GLN A 611 -26.74 -5.05 5.14
N LYS A 612 -27.34 -4.66 4.00
CA LYS A 612 -27.96 -5.60 3.04
C LYS A 612 -27.55 -5.24 1.62
N PHE A 613 -26.81 -6.13 0.97
CA PHE A 613 -26.36 -5.97 -0.42
C PHE A 613 -25.61 -4.65 -0.64
N ASN A 614 -24.80 -4.25 0.32
CA ASN A 614 -23.92 -3.10 0.19
C ASN A 614 -22.69 -3.52 -0.64
N ARG A 615 -22.21 -2.62 -1.50
CA ARG A 615 -20.95 -2.78 -2.23
C ARG A 615 -19.75 -2.58 -1.29
N SER A 616 -18.73 -3.42 -1.43
CA SER A 616 -17.40 -3.19 -0.82
C SER A 616 -16.50 -2.41 -1.77
N ASN A 617 -15.36 -1.91 -1.28
CA ASN A 617 -14.36 -1.24 -2.12
C ASN A 617 -13.90 -2.08 -3.33
N GLN A 618 -13.88 -3.41 -3.22
CA GLN A 618 -13.47 -4.34 -4.29
C GLN A 618 -14.66 -4.91 -5.08
N GLY A 619 -15.85 -4.31 -4.97
CA GLY A 619 -17.05 -4.77 -5.68
C GLY A 619 -17.68 -6.05 -5.15
N THR A 620 -17.21 -6.57 -3.99
CA THR A 620 -17.84 -7.73 -3.33
C THR A 620 -19.09 -7.31 -2.55
N CYS A 621 -19.96 -8.29 -2.25
CA CYS A 621 -21.20 -8.03 -1.52
C CYS A 621 -21.03 -8.13 0.01
N ILE A 622 -21.29 -7.03 0.72
CA ILE A 622 -21.44 -6.98 2.17
C ILE A 622 -22.91 -7.23 2.51
N ASN A 623 -23.19 -8.35 3.19
CA ASN A 623 -24.56 -8.75 3.53
C ASN A 623 -24.63 -9.39 4.92
N GLN A 624 -25.36 -8.76 5.82
CA GLN A 624 -25.56 -9.24 7.18
C GLN A 624 -26.85 -10.06 7.32
N LYS A 625 -26.80 -11.11 8.13
CA LYS A 625 -27.89 -12.06 8.36
C LYS A 625 -28.09 -12.28 9.87
N PRO A 626 -29.31 -12.10 10.40
CA PRO A 626 -29.57 -12.37 11.81
C PRO A 626 -29.43 -13.87 12.10
N ILE A 627 -28.79 -14.22 13.23
CA ILE A 627 -28.66 -15.61 13.69
C ILE A 627 -29.50 -15.92 14.93
N VAL A 628 -29.98 -14.88 15.61
CA VAL A 628 -30.78 -15.00 16.84
C VAL A 628 -32.26 -15.21 16.55
N ASN A 629 -32.94 -15.88 17.48
CA ASN A 629 -34.38 -16.11 17.41
C ASN A 629 -35.16 -15.23 18.40
N VAL A 630 -36.42 -14.93 18.08
CA VAL A 630 -37.32 -14.18 18.99
C VAL A 630 -37.49 -14.94 20.31
N GLY A 631 -37.34 -14.23 21.43
CA GLY A 631 -37.41 -14.79 22.78
C GLY A 631 -36.09 -15.37 23.29
N GLN A 632 -35.02 -15.39 22.49
CA GLN A 632 -33.68 -15.76 22.94
C GLN A 632 -33.14 -14.70 23.91
N ARG A 633 -32.51 -15.15 25.00
CA ARG A 633 -31.76 -14.27 25.90
C ARG A 633 -30.33 -14.12 25.37
N ILE A 634 -29.84 -12.88 25.33
CA ILE A 634 -28.55 -12.50 24.77
C ILE A 634 -27.74 -11.79 25.83
N THR A 635 -26.43 -12.04 25.82
CA THR A 635 -25.45 -11.36 26.67
C THR A 635 -24.69 -10.27 25.91
N ALA A 636 -24.22 -9.26 26.63
CA ALA A 636 -23.41 -8.20 26.04
C ALA A 636 -22.12 -8.78 25.43
N GLY A 637 -21.84 -8.42 24.18
CA GLY A 637 -20.71 -8.93 23.41
C GLY A 637 -20.99 -10.23 22.63
N GLU A 638 -22.18 -10.81 22.75
CA GLU A 638 -22.59 -11.98 21.95
C GLU A 638 -22.94 -11.58 20.51
N VAL A 639 -22.60 -12.45 19.56
CA VAL A 639 -22.89 -12.24 18.14
C VAL A 639 -24.38 -12.45 17.89
N ILE A 640 -25.03 -11.44 17.30
CA ILE A 640 -26.48 -11.47 17.00
C ILE A 640 -26.79 -11.53 15.50
N ALA A 641 -25.82 -11.14 14.66
CA ALA A 641 -25.90 -11.28 13.21
C ALA A 641 -24.52 -11.53 12.61
N ASP A 642 -24.47 -12.44 11.65
CA ASP A 642 -23.31 -12.70 10.80
C ASP A 642 -23.22 -11.65 9.70
N GLY A 643 -22.01 -11.42 9.18
CA GLY A 643 -21.75 -10.62 7.98
C GLY A 643 -21.22 -11.45 6.79
N PRO A 644 -20.58 -10.81 5.80
CA PRO A 644 -19.92 -11.55 4.70
C PRO A 644 -18.86 -12.51 5.24
N SER A 645 -18.77 -13.69 4.63
CA SER A 645 -17.81 -14.74 4.99
C SER A 645 -17.79 -15.11 6.47
N THR A 646 -18.96 -15.15 7.11
CA THR A 646 -19.11 -15.63 8.49
C THR A 646 -20.28 -16.60 8.63
N ASP A 647 -20.19 -17.51 9.60
CA ASP A 647 -21.21 -18.51 9.94
C ASP A 647 -21.17 -18.77 11.45
N GLN A 648 -22.28 -18.47 12.15
CA GLN A 648 -22.39 -18.57 13.62
C GLN A 648 -21.31 -17.79 14.39
N GLY A 649 -20.92 -16.63 13.88
CA GLY A 649 -19.86 -15.79 14.46
C GLY A 649 -18.44 -16.27 14.18
N GLU A 650 -18.24 -17.35 13.42
CA GLU A 650 -16.93 -17.81 12.97
C GLU A 650 -16.63 -17.36 11.53
N LEU A 651 -15.35 -17.19 11.22
CA LEU A 651 -14.89 -16.87 9.87
C LEU A 651 -15.09 -18.07 8.93
N ALA A 652 -15.81 -17.85 7.83
CA ALA A 652 -16.20 -18.84 6.84
C ALA A 652 -15.88 -18.34 5.43
N LEU A 653 -14.61 -18.45 5.02
CA LEU A 653 -14.09 -17.93 3.75
C LEU A 653 -14.36 -18.84 2.52
N GLY A 654 -14.77 -20.08 2.75
CA GLY A 654 -14.83 -21.14 1.74
C GLY A 654 -15.90 -22.18 2.02
N ARG A 655 -15.71 -23.39 1.49
CA ARG A 655 -16.63 -24.53 1.65
C ARG A 655 -15.86 -25.82 1.90
N ASN A 656 -16.44 -26.70 2.72
CA ASN A 656 -15.94 -28.06 2.92
C ASN A 656 -16.34 -28.92 1.72
N VAL A 657 -15.37 -29.44 0.98
CA VAL A 657 -15.61 -30.23 -0.24
C VAL A 657 -14.96 -31.60 -0.16
N LEU A 658 -15.61 -32.61 -0.71
CA LEU A 658 -15.10 -33.98 -0.81
C LEU A 658 -14.10 -34.07 -1.97
N ILE A 659 -12.86 -34.41 -1.67
CA ILE A 659 -11.77 -34.45 -2.65
C ILE A 659 -11.19 -35.84 -2.83
N ALA A 660 -10.56 -36.07 -3.98
CA ALA A 660 -9.68 -37.21 -4.23
C ALA A 660 -8.31 -36.76 -4.75
N PHE A 661 -7.24 -37.34 -4.21
CA PHE A 661 -5.88 -37.14 -4.72
C PHE A 661 -5.54 -38.22 -5.76
N MET A 662 -5.81 -37.93 -7.03
CA MET A 662 -5.46 -38.80 -8.16
C MET A 662 -5.31 -37.98 -9.45
N PRO A 663 -4.45 -38.38 -10.40
CA PRO A 663 -4.49 -37.82 -11.75
C PRO A 663 -5.78 -38.27 -12.46
N TRP A 664 -6.37 -37.40 -13.29
CA TRP A 664 -7.59 -37.69 -14.05
C TRP A 664 -7.50 -37.16 -15.49
N GLU A 665 -7.26 -38.06 -16.45
CA GLU A 665 -7.33 -37.78 -17.89
C GLU A 665 -6.53 -36.55 -18.37
N GLY A 666 -5.49 -36.14 -17.61
CA GLY A 666 -4.72 -34.91 -17.87
C GLY A 666 -5.42 -33.60 -17.53
N TYR A 667 -6.69 -33.60 -17.11
CA TYR A 667 -7.42 -32.37 -16.77
C TYR A 667 -6.92 -31.69 -15.50
N ASN A 668 -6.25 -32.45 -14.62
CA ASN A 668 -5.56 -31.92 -13.45
C ASN A 668 -4.04 -31.99 -13.60
N TYR A 669 -3.54 -31.87 -14.83
CA TYR A 669 -2.11 -31.74 -15.09
C TYR A 669 -1.54 -30.49 -14.39
N GLU A 670 -0.33 -30.64 -13.82
CA GLU A 670 0.27 -29.64 -12.93
C GLU A 670 -0.66 -29.21 -11.80
N ASP A 671 -1.16 -27.98 -11.86
CA ASP A 671 -2.01 -27.33 -10.84
C ASP A 671 -3.44 -27.11 -11.30
N ALA A 672 -3.82 -27.67 -12.45
CA ALA A 672 -5.19 -27.61 -12.91
C ALA A 672 -6.11 -28.38 -11.95
N ILE A 673 -7.32 -27.85 -11.75
CA ILE A 673 -8.31 -28.42 -10.84
C ILE A 673 -9.53 -28.85 -11.65
N LEU A 674 -10.01 -30.05 -11.35
CA LEU A 674 -11.22 -30.62 -11.93
C LEU A 674 -12.32 -30.62 -10.88
N ILE A 675 -13.51 -30.14 -11.25
CA ILE A 675 -14.64 -30.00 -10.33
C ILE A 675 -15.90 -30.67 -10.87
N SER A 676 -16.78 -31.10 -9.97
CA SER A 676 -18.11 -31.62 -10.32
C SER A 676 -19.09 -30.49 -10.68
N GLU A 677 -19.91 -30.71 -11.70
CA GLU A 677 -21.05 -29.86 -12.08
C GLU A 677 -22.02 -29.64 -10.91
N ARG A 678 -22.08 -30.58 -9.96
CA ARG A 678 -22.89 -30.43 -8.75
C ARG A 678 -22.56 -29.14 -7.98
N LEU A 679 -21.29 -28.76 -7.91
CA LEU A 679 -20.87 -27.52 -7.22
C LEU A 679 -21.43 -26.25 -7.90
N VAL A 680 -21.66 -26.30 -9.22
CA VAL A 680 -22.29 -25.22 -10.01
C VAL A 680 -23.81 -25.24 -9.84
N ARG A 681 -24.41 -26.43 -9.83
CA ARG A 681 -25.86 -26.64 -9.69
C ARG A 681 -26.37 -26.21 -8.32
N ASP A 682 -25.64 -26.57 -7.27
CA ASP A 682 -26.00 -26.30 -5.86
C ASP A 682 -25.54 -24.90 -5.38
N ASP A 683 -25.00 -24.07 -6.28
CA ASP A 683 -24.47 -22.73 -6.01
C ASP A 683 -23.41 -22.72 -4.88
N VAL A 684 -22.52 -23.73 -4.83
CA VAL A 684 -21.57 -23.92 -3.72
C VAL A 684 -20.55 -22.77 -3.65
N PHE A 685 -19.91 -22.47 -4.78
CA PHE A 685 -18.92 -21.40 -4.94
C PHE A 685 -19.48 -20.20 -5.73
N THR A 686 -20.71 -19.80 -5.40
CA THR A 686 -21.36 -18.66 -6.05
C THR A 686 -21.20 -17.40 -5.22
N SER A 687 -20.78 -16.30 -5.85
CA SER A 687 -20.57 -14.98 -5.26
C SER A 687 -21.51 -13.94 -5.89
N ILE A 688 -21.72 -12.83 -5.18
CA ILE A 688 -22.42 -11.65 -5.69
C ILE A 688 -21.41 -10.52 -5.79
N HIS A 689 -21.32 -9.92 -6.98
CA HIS A 689 -20.50 -8.76 -7.27
C HIS A 689 -21.43 -7.59 -7.57
N ILE A 690 -21.10 -6.41 -7.06
CA ILE A 690 -21.91 -5.20 -7.23
C ILE A 690 -20.99 -4.13 -7.79
N GLU A 691 -21.26 -3.75 -9.02
CA GLU A 691 -20.57 -2.66 -9.69
C GLU A 691 -21.39 -1.38 -9.59
N GLU A 692 -20.68 -0.27 -9.57
CA GLU A 692 -21.22 1.08 -9.41
C GLU A 692 -20.83 1.89 -10.62
N TYR A 693 -21.83 2.44 -11.31
CA TYR A 693 -21.63 3.34 -12.43
C TYR A 693 -22.24 4.70 -12.11
N GLU A 694 -21.51 5.74 -12.49
CA GLU A 694 -21.86 7.12 -12.19
C GLU A 694 -22.04 7.92 -13.47
N CYS A 695 -23.02 8.80 -13.47
CA CYS A 695 -23.27 9.76 -14.54
C CYS A 695 -23.56 11.13 -13.94
N GLU A 696 -22.77 12.12 -14.34
CA GLU A 696 -22.94 13.52 -13.93
C GLU A 696 -23.49 14.36 -15.08
N ALA A 697 -24.40 15.27 -14.74
CA ALA A 697 -24.85 16.37 -15.57
C ALA A 697 -24.15 17.67 -15.13
N ARG A 698 -23.37 18.25 -16.05
CA ARG A 698 -22.52 19.42 -15.78
C ARG A 698 -22.97 20.66 -16.55
N ASP A 699 -22.64 21.82 -16.02
CA ASP A 699 -22.71 23.08 -16.77
C ASP A 699 -21.56 23.15 -17.78
N THR A 700 -21.89 23.33 -19.06
CA THR A 700 -20.90 23.56 -20.11
C THR A 700 -21.03 24.98 -20.67
N LYS A 701 -20.01 25.44 -21.41
CA LYS A 701 -20.03 26.75 -22.08
C LYS A 701 -21.20 26.92 -23.06
N LEU A 702 -21.71 25.83 -23.62
CA LEU A 702 -22.77 25.82 -24.63
C LEU A 702 -24.18 25.61 -24.03
N GLY A 703 -24.26 25.32 -22.73
CA GLY A 703 -25.51 25.00 -22.04
C GLY A 703 -25.28 23.90 -20.99
N ALA A 704 -26.26 23.69 -20.12
CA ALA A 704 -26.21 22.58 -19.16
C ALA A 704 -26.43 21.24 -19.88
N GLU A 705 -25.73 20.21 -19.44
CA GLU A 705 -26.08 18.83 -19.79
C GLU A 705 -27.37 18.43 -19.09
N GLU A 706 -28.22 17.66 -19.77
CA GLU A 706 -29.51 17.23 -19.23
C GLU A 706 -29.61 15.71 -19.19
N ILE A 707 -30.10 15.18 -18.06
CA ILE A 707 -30.48 13.78 -17.92
C ILE A 707 -31.94 13.66 -18.35
N THR A 708 -32.19 12.92 -19.42
CA THR A 708 -33.51 12.83 -20.06
C THR A 708 -33.68 11.53 -20.83
N ARG A 709 -34.94 11.13 -20.98
CA ARG A 709 -35.33 10.01 -21.85
C ARG A 709 -35.30 10.37 -23.35
N ASP A 710 -35.34 11.65 -23.70
CA ASP A 710 -35.35 12.10 -25.11
C ASP A 710 -33.94 12.09 -25.72
N ILE A 711 -33.46 10.90 -26.06
CA ILE A 711 -32.11 10.68 -26.59
C ILE A 711 -32.15 10.62 -28.13
N PRO A 712 -31.32 11.40 -28.85
CA PRO A 712 -31.29 11.37 -30.30
C PRO A 712 -30.77 10.04 -30.86
N ASN A 713 -31.34 9.60 -31.98
CA ASN A 713 -30.89 8.43 -32.77
C ASN A 713 -30.91 7.08 -32.03
N VAL A 714 -31.67 6.96 -30.94
CA VAL A 714 -31.89 5.71 -30.21
C VAL A 714 -33.27 5.14 -30.54
N ALA A 715 -33.36 3.82 -30.74
CA ALA A 715 -34.62 3.14 -31.03
C ALA A 715 -35.52 3.07 -29.78
N GLU A 716 -36.84 3.16 -29.95
CA GLU A 716 -37.80 3.13 -28.82
C GLU A 716 -37.63 1.90 -27.91
N GLY A 717 -37.33 0.73 -28.48
CA GLY A 717 -37.14 -0.50 -27.71
C GLY A 717 -35.94 -0.48 -26.77
N SER A 718 -34.92 0.35 -27.02
CA SER A 718 -33.77 0.53 -26.12
C SER A 718 -34.10 1.44 -24.93
N LEU A 719 -35.26 2.11 -24.94
CA LEU A 719 -35.72 3.03 -23.89
C LEU A 719 -36.81 2.40 -23.00
N ASP A 720 -37.13 1.11 -23.18
CA ASP A 720 -38.24 0.43 -22.50
C ASP A 720 -38.02 0.23 -20.99
N ASP A 721 -36.76 0.11 -20.57
CA ASP A 721 -36.37 -0.05 -19.17
C ASP A 721 -36.09 1.29 -18.45
N LEU A 722 -36.01 2.41 -19.19
CA LEU A 722 -35.82 3.75 -18.65
C LEU A 722 -37.15 4.33 -18.13
N ASP A 723 -37.06 5.07 -17.02
CA ASP A 723 -38.16 5.85 -16.46
C ASP A 723 -38.40 7.15 -17.24
N GLU A 724 -39.33 7.98 -16.76
CA GLU A 724 -39.67 9.26 -17.38
C GLU A 724 -38.52 10.29 -17.35
N ASN A 725 -37.56 10.14 -16.43
CA ASN A 725 -36.39 10.99 -16.30
C ASN A 725 -35.19 10.47 -17.12
N GLY A 726 -35.33 9.34 -17.80
CA GLY A 726 -34.24 8.71 -18.56
C GLY A 726 -33.30 7.86 -17.70
N ILE A 727 -33.73 7.43 -16.51
CA ILE A 727 -32.92 6.61 -15.60
C ILE A 727 -33.48 5.18 -15.57
N ILE A 728 -32.59 4.18 -15.58
CA ILE A 728 -32.97 2.77 -15.56
C ILE A 728 -33.78 2.41 -14.30
N ARG A 729 -34.84 1.60 -14.46
CA ARG A 729 -35.64 1.15 -13.31
C ARG A 729 -34.91 0.10 -12.47
N VAL A 730 -35.07 0.20 -11.15
CA VAL A 730 -34.59 -0.84 -10.22
C VAL A 730 -35.26 -2.17 -10.53
N GLY A 731 -34.45 -3.21 -10.68
CA GLY A 731 -34.87 -4.56 -11.00
C GLY A 731 -34.84 -4.92 -12.49
N ALA A 732 -34.48 -3.99 -13.39
CA ALA A 732 -34.20 -4.31 -14.78
C ALA A 732 -32.96 -5.22 -14.90
N GLU A 733 -32.99 -6.14 -15.86
CA GLU A 733 -31.82 -6.93 -16.27
C GLU A 733 -31.14 -6.22 -17.44
N VAL A 734 -29.86 -5.95 -17.30
CA VAL A 734 -29.07 -5.17 -18.27
C VAL A 734 -27.93 -5.99 -18.84
N ARG A 735 -27.59 -5.71 -20.09
CA ARG A 735 -26.52 -6.33 -20.89
C ARG A 735 -25.57 -5.26 -21.42
N PRO A 736 -24.37 -5.65 -21.91
CA PRO A 736 -23.44 -4.71 -22.51
C PRO A 736 -24.10 -3.86 -23.60
N GLY A 737 -23.95 -2.54 -23.52
CA GLY A 737 -24.51 -1.56 -24.45
C GLY A 737 -25.90 -1.02 -24.10
N ASP A 738 -26.60 -1.61 -23.12
CA ASP A 738 -27.87 -1.07 -22.63
C ASP A 738 -27.66 0.27 -21.92
N ILE A 739 -28.64 1.19 -22.03
CA ILE A 739 -28.56 2.54 -21.45
C ILE A 739 -28.96 2.47 -19.98
N LEU A 740 -28.09 2.95 -19.09
CA LEU A 740 -28.36 3.08 -17.66
C LEU A 740 -28.93 4.47 -17.31
N VAL A 741 -28.33 5.51 -17.88
CA VAL A 741 -28.76 6.91 -17.68
C VAL A 741 -28.68 7.63 -19.01
N GLY A 742 -29.83 8.07 -19.51
CA GLY A 742 -29.95 8.92 -20.69
C GLY A 742 -29.39 10.30 -20.41
N LYS A 743 -28.32 10.68 -21.11
CA LYS A 743 -27.70 12.00 -20.98
C LYS A 743 -27.48 12.62 -22.34
N VAL A 744 -27.86 13.89 -22.48
CA VAL A 744 -27.64 14.69 -23.67
C VAL A 744 -26.76 15.91 -23.35
N THR A 745 -25.75 16.13 -24.19
CA THR A 745 -24.86 17.28 -24.08
C THR A 745 -25.13 18.24 -25.24
N PRO A 746 -25.28 19.56 -25.00
CA PRO A 746 -25.40 20.53 -26.09
C PRO A 746 -24.13 20.54 -26.95
N LYS A 747 -24.32 20.52 -28.27
CA LYS A 747 -23.26 20.54 -29.28
C LYS A 747 -23.37 21.85 -30.08
N GLY A 748 -22.27 22.56 -30.21
CA GLY A 748 -22.20 23.73 -31.09
C GLY A 748 -22.34 23.32 -32.56
N GLU A 749 -22.74 24.25 -33.42
CA GLU A 749 -22.74 24.01 -34.87
C GLU A 749 -21.28 23.87 -35.36
N THR A 750 -20.83 22.63 -35.54
CA THR A 750 -19.59 22.31 -36.28
C THR A 750 -19.89 22.23 -37.77
N GLU A 751 -18.91 22.55 -38.63
CA GLU A 751 -19.01 22.24 -40.05
C GLU A 751 -19.17 20.73 -40.24
N LEU A 752 -20.28 20.32 -40.85
CA LEU A 752 -20.57 18.92 -41.13
C LEU A 752 -19.67 18.46 -42.28
N THR A 753 -19.22 17.21 -42.23
CA THR A 753 -18.57 16.61 -43.39
C THR A 753 -19.52 16.57 -44.59
N ALA A 754 -18.99 16.54 -45.80
CA ALA A 754 -19.79 16.54 -47.01
C ALA A 754 -20.78 15.35 -47.04
N GLU A 755 -20.35 14.20 -46.50
CA GLU A 755 -21.12 12.97 -46.34
C GLU A 755 -22.27 13.15 -45.35
N GLU A 756 -22.02 13.70 -44.16
CA GLU A 756 -23.07 13.95 -43.17
C GLU A 756 -24.09 14.97 -43.69
N ARG A 757 -23.62 16.00 -44.40
CA ARG A 757 -24.49 17.01 -45.02
C ARG A 757 -25.39 16.38 -46.09
N LEU A 758 -24.84 15.49 -46.91
CA LEU A 758 -25.60 14.74 -47.92
C LEU A 758 -26.62 13.81 -47.27
N LEU A 759 -26.22 13.04 -46.24
CA LEU A 759 -27.10 12.12 -45.52
C LEU A 759 -28.28 12.88 -44.90
N ARG A 760 -28.04 14.02 -44.24
CA ARG A 760 -29.13 14.86 -43.71
C ARG A 760 -30.04 15.39 -44.80
N ALA A 761 -29.51 15.79 -45.95
CA ALA A 761 -30.30 16.24 -47.09
C ALA A 761 -31.19 15.12 -47.67
N ILE A 762 -30.70 13.87 -47.69
CA ILE A 762 -31.44 12.70 -48.16
C ILE A 762 -32.55 12.31 -47.17
N PHE A 763 -32.24 12.25 -45.88
CA PHE A 763 -33.17 11.77 -44.84
C PHE A 763 -34.07 12.87 -44.26
N GLY A 764 -33.84 14.14 -44.60
CA GLY A 764 -34.62 15.27 -44.11
C GLY A 764 -34.47 15.51 -42.61
N GLU A 765 -33.38 15.03 -42.03
CA GLU A 765 -33.08 15.18 -40.60
C GLU A 765 -32.64 16.61 -40.30
N LYS A 766 -33.32 17.28 -39.37
CA LYS A 766 -32.90 18.59 -38.87
C LYS A 766 -31.61 18.45 -38.07
N ALA A 767 -30.78 19.49 -38.10
CA ALA A 767 -29.69 19.62 -37.15
C ALA A 767 -30.25 19.55 -35.74
N ARG A 768 -29.83 18.54 -34.97
CA ARG A 768 -30.12 18.44 -33.54
C ARG A 768 -28.99 19.15 -32.80
N GLU A 769 -29.37 20.00 -31.86
CA GLU A 769 -28.45 20.84 -31.06
C GLU A 769 -27.76 20.06 -29.93
N VAL A 770 -28.04 18.75 -29.80
CA VAL A 770 -27.55 17.90 -28.71
C VAL A 770 -26.97 16.58 -29.22
N ARG A 771 -25.98 16.04 -28.50
CA ARG A 771 -25.36 14.73 -28.73
C ARG A 771 -25.67 13.75 -27.59
N ASP A 772 -25.76 12.46 -27.91
CA ASP A 772 -25.88 11.37 -26.92
C ASP A 772 -24.54 11.20 -26.18
N THR A 773 -24.57 11.38 -24.86
CA THR A 773 -23.46 11.11 -23.93
C THR A 773 -23.93 10.22 -22.77
N SER A 774 -24.95 9.40 -23.04
CA SER A 774 -25.58 8.52 -22.06
C SER A 774 -24.61 7.51 -21.48
N LEU A 775 -24.83 7.18 -20.21
CA LEU A 775 -24.12 6.10 -19.53
C LEU A 775 -24.66 4.76 -20.03
N LYS A 776 -23.78 3.92 -20.57
CA LYS A 776 -24.09 2.58 -21.09
C LYS A 776 -23.34 1.52 -20.29
N VAL A 777 -23.90 0.32 -20.20
CA VAL A 777 -23.23 -0.81 -19.54
C VAL A 777 -21.96 -1.19 -20.32
N PRO A 778 -20.79 -1.25 -19.67
CA PRO A 778 -19.53 -1.65 -20.31
C PRO A 778 -19.55 -3.07 -20.88
N HIS A 779 -18.57 -3.36 -21.74
CA HIS A 779 -18.37 -4.70 -22.28
C HIS A 779 -17.99 -5.72 -21.20
N GLY A 780 -18.60 -6.90 -21.26
CA GLY A 780 -18.36 -7.99 -20.30
C GLY A 780 -19.19 -7.88 -19.01
N GLU A 781 -19.86 -6.75 -18.78
CA GLU A 781 -20.67 -6.55 -17.59
C GLU A 781 -22.16 -6.79 -17.87
N SER A 782 -22.82 -7.46 -16.93
CA SER A 782 -24.25 -7.75 -17.01
C SER A 782 -24.78 -8.01 -15.63
N GLY A 783 -26.07 -7.80 -15.43
CA GLY A 783 -26.66 -8.07 -14.13
C GLY A 783 -28.01 -7.42 -13.96
N LYS A 784 -28.41 -7.33 -12.70
CA LYS A 784 -29.67 -6.73 -12.30
C LYS A 784 -29.40 -5.41 -11.60
N VAL A 785 -30.11 -4.36 -11.99
CA VAL A 785 -30.07 -3.09 -11.27
C VAL A 785 -30.68 -3.31 -9.88
N VAL A 786 -29.88 -3.13 -8.83
CA VAL A 786 -30.31 -3.35 -7.44
C VAL A 786 -30.71 -2.07 -6.73
N ASP A 787 -30.07 -0.95 -7.07
CA ASP A 787 -30.32 0.34 -6.47
C ASP A 787 -29.93 1.47 -7.44
N VAL A 788 -30.58 2.62 -7.29
CA VAL A 788 -30.30 3.84 -8.06
C VAL A 788 -30.37 5.01 -7.10
N LYS A 789 -29.31 5.81 -7.04
CA LYS A 789 -29.22 6.99 -6.18
C LYS A 789 -29.09 8.24 -7.05
N VAL A 790 -29.90 9.24 -6.74
CA VAL A 790 -29.92 10.52 -7.46
C VAL A 790 -29.65 11.63 -6.47
N PHE A 791 -28.61 12.41 -6.75
CA PHE A 791 -28.23 13.59 -5.99
C PHE A 791 -28.44 14.82 -6.86
N SER A 792 -29.02 15.87 -6.30
CA SER A 792 -29.29 17.10 -7.04
C SER A 792 -28.93 18.32 -6.20
N ARG A 793 -28.26 19.29 -6.84
CA ARG A 793 -27.95 20.58 -6.22
C ARG A 793 -29.21 21.33 -5.79
N GLU A 794 -30.31 21.17 -6.53
CA GLU A 794 -31.60 21.78 -6.20
C GLU A 794 -32.19 21.24 -4.90
N ASN A 795 -31.89 19.98 -4.57
CA ASN A 795 -32.34 19.32 -3.33
C ASN A 795 -31.44 19.64 -2.12
N GLY A 796 -30.38 20.44 -2.31
CA GLY A 796 -29.42 20.80 -1.27
C GLY A 796 -28.34 19.75 -1.01
N ASP A 797 -28.11 18.83 -1.96
CA ASP A 797 -27.01 17.89 -1.90
C ASP A 797 -25.67 18.58 -2.24
N GLU A 798 -24.60 18.17 -1.56
CA GLU A 798 -23.25 18.69 -1.78
C GLU A 798 -22.63 18.01 -3.00
N LEU A 799 -22.64 18.69 -4.16
CA LEU A 799 -22.04 18.23 -5.41
C LEU A 799 -20.82 19.07 -5.79
N ALA A 800 -19.90 18.46 -6.55
CA ALA A 800 -18.73 19.15 -7.09
C ALA A 800 -19.13 20.42 -7.89
N PRO A 801 -18.32 21.50 -7.85
CA PRO A 801 -18.61 22.72 -8.59
C PRO A 801 -18.91 22.45 -10.07
N GLY A 802 -19.97 23.05 -10.61
CA GLY A 802 -20.41 22.84 -12.00
C GLY A 802 -21.21 21.55 -12.24
N VAL A 803 -21.36 20.65 -11.26
CA VAL A 803 -22.28 19.51 -11.33
C VAL A 803 -23.64 19.90 -10.79
N ASN A 804 -24.69 19.69 -11.59
CA ASN A 804 -26.08 19.96 -11.26
C ASN A 804 -26.78 18.73 -10.67
N GLN A 805 -26.56 17.58 -11.28
CA GLN A 805 -27.16 16.32 -10.91
C GLN A 805 -26.15 15.17 -11.08
N LEU A 806 -26.14 14.25 -10.13
CA LEU A 806 -25.34 13.03 -10.16
C LEU A 806 -26.26 11.82 -9.98
N VAL A 807 -26.17 10.85 -10.88
CA VAL A 807 -26.92 9.60 -10.81
C VAL A 807 -25.96 8.44 -10.69
N ARG A 808 -26.19 7.59 -9.69
CA ARG A 808 -25.46 6.35 -9.46
C ARG A 808 -26.37 5.16 -9.69
N VAL A 809 -25.89 4.18 -10.44
CA VAL A 809 -26.60 2.94 -10.73
C VAL A 809 -25.77 1.77 -10.22
N TYR A 810 -26.35 0.98 -9.32
CA TYR A 810 -25.72 -0.22 -8.80
C TYR A 810 -26.24 -1.44 -9.55
N VAL A 811 -25.32 -2.16 -10.21
CA VAL A 811 -25.63 -3.38 -10.97
C VAL A 811 -25.01 -4.57 -10.26
N ALA A 812 -25.86 -5.51 -9.84
CA ALA A 812 -25.42 -6.72 -9.18
C ALA A 812 -25.42 -7.92 -10.13
N GLN A 813 -24.31 -8.66 -10.14
CA GLN A 813 -24.15 -9.90 -10.88
C GLN A 813 -23.96 -11.08 -9.92
N LYS A 814 -24.72 -12.16 -10.16
CA LYS A 814 -24.51 -13.43 -9.47
C LYS A 814 -23.54 -14.29 -10.29
N ARG A 815 -22.30 -14.44 -9.81
CA ARG A 815 -21.24 -15.16 -10.51
C ARG A 815 -21.08 -16.57 -9.95
N LYS A 816 -21.42 -17.56 -10.77
CA LYS A 816 -21.15 -18.97 -10.47
C LYS A 816 -19.65 -19.26 -10.59
N ILE A 817 -19.26 -20.49 -10.26
CA ILE A 817 -17.90 -20.95 -10.53
C ILE A 817 -17.81 -21.42 -11.99
N SER A 818 -16.77 -21.00 -12.69
CA SER A 818 -16.58 -21.24 -14.12
C SER A 818 -15.20 -21.84 -14.43
N GLU A 819 -15.05 -22.44 -15.61
CA GLU A 819 -13.73 -22.82 -16.14
C GLU A 819 -12.86 -21.57 -16.30
N GLY A 820 -11.62 -21.61 -15.82
CA GLY A 820 -10.73 -20.44 -15.76
C GLY A 820 -10.72 -19.71 -14.41
N ASP A 821 -11.70 -19.93 -13.52
CA ASP A 821 -11.67 -19.34 -12.18
C ASP A 821 -10.57 -19.96 -11.31
N LYS A 822 -9.96 -19.13 -10.46
CA LYS A 822 -8.92 -19.58 -9.53
C LYS A 822 -9.51 -20.00 -8.18
N ILE A 823 -9.15 -21.19 -7.73
CA ILE A 823 -9.51 -21.74 -6.42
C ILE A 823 -8.21 -22.11 -5.68
N ALA A 824 -8.24 -22.07 -4.35
CA ALA A 824 -7.11 -22.47 -3.52
C ALA A 824 -7.57 -23.12 -2.22
N GLY A 825 -6.69 -23.92 -1.60
CA GLY A 825 -6.81 -24.30 -0.20
C GLY A 825 -6.03 -23.35 0.72
N ARG A 826 -6.01 -23.65 2.02
CA ARG A 826 -5.26 -22.87 3.02
C ARG A 826 -3.74 -23.12 3.02
N HIS A 827 -3.30 -24.18 2.35
CA HIS A 827 -1.92 -24.69 2.39
C HIS A 827 -1.07 -24.27 1.17
N GLY A 828 -1.38 -23.12 0.56
CA GLY A 828 -0.66 -22.64 -0.63
C GLY A 828 -0.91 -23.46 -1.91
N ASN A 829 -1.88 -24.37 -1.89
CA ASN A 829 -2.31 -25.18 -3.03
C ASN A 829 -3.34 -24.40 -3.87
N LYS A 830 -2.84 -23.72 -4.91
CA LYS A 830 -3.65 -22.91 -5.85
C LYS A 830 -3.77 -23.62 -7.19
N GLY A 831 -4.90 -23.40 -7.85
CA GLY A 831 -5.13 -23.96 -9.18
C GLY A 831 -6.23 -23.22 -9.94
N VAL A 832 -6.23 -23.38 -11.25
CA VAL A 832 -7.29 -22.88 -12.14
C VAL A 832 -8.20 -24.04 -12.49
N ILE A 833 -9.51 -23.80 -12.53
CA ILE A 833 -10.47 -24.82 -12.94
C ILE A 833 -10.32 -25.07 -14.43
N ALA A 834 -9.84 -26.26 -14.80
CA ALA A 834 -9.66 -26.64 -16.19
C ALA A 834 -10.90 -27.28 -16.79
N LYS A 835 -11.66 -28.05 -15.98
CA LYS A 835 -12.85 -28.73 -16.44
C LYS A 835 -13.91 -28.86 -15.35
N ILE A 836 -15.17 -28.63 -15.74
CA ILE A 836 -16.35 -28.98 -14.96
C ILE A 836 -16.93 -30.27 -15.56
N LEU A 837 -16.87 -31.37 -14.81
CA LEU A 837 -17.39 -32.67 -15.25
C LEU A 837 -18.83 -32.91 -14.77
N PRO A 838 -19.67 -33.59 -15.56
CA PRO A 838 -20.96 -34.11 -15.09
C PRO A 838 -20.78 -34.98 -13.85
N GLU A 839 -21.80 -35.02 -12.99
CA GLU A 839 -21.76 -35.77 -11.72
C GLU A 839 -21.55 -37.27 -11.93
N GLU A 840 -22.12 -37.82 -12.99
CA GLU A 840 -22.00 -39.23 -13.39
C GLU A 840 -20.60 -39.64 -13.87
N ASP A 841 -19.80 -38.70 -14.38
CA ASP A 841 -18.45 -38.95 -14.87
C ASP A 841 -17.40 -38.91 -13.75
N MET A 842 -17.76 -38.36 -12.59
CA MET A 842 -16.84 -38.20 -11.47
C MET A 842 -16.52 -39.56 -10.82
N PRO A 843 -15.29 -39.76 -10.34
CA PRO A 843 -14.98 -40.88 -9.47
C PRO A 843 -15.92 -40.90 -8.27
N PHE A 844 -16.43 -42.08 -7.91
CA PHE A 844 -17.38 -42.20 -6.81
C PHE A 844 -17.00 -43.27 -5.80
N LEU A 845 -17.42 -43.03 -4.57
CA LEU A 845 -17.22 -43.89 -3.41
C LEU A 845 -18.09 -45.16 -3.50
N PRO A 846 -17.79 -46.23 -2.73
CA PRO A 846 -18.56 -47.47 -2.77
C PRO A 846 -20.04 -47.33 -2.38
N ASP A 847 -20.40 -46.24 -1.69
CA ASP A 847 -21.77 -45.89 -1.31
C ASP A 847 -22.54 -45.15 -2.43
N GLY A 848 -21.88 -44.85 -3.56
CA GLY A 848 -22.44 -44.10 -4.69
C GLY A 848 -22.18 -42.59 -4.63
N THR A 849 -21.51 -42.07 -3.61
CA THR A 849 -21.24 -40.64 -3.47
C THR A 849 -20.11 -40.22 -4.42
N PRO A 850 -20.34 -39.33 -5.41
CA PRO A 850 -19.29 -38.82 -6.28
C PRO A 850 -18.39 -37.84 -5.52
N VAL A 851 -17.10 -37.81 -5.88
CA VAL A 851 -16.17 -36.79 -5.39
C VAL A 851 -16.48 -35.44 -6.03
N GLU A 852 -16.22 -34.36 -5.32
CA GLU A 852 -16.58 -33.01 -5.76
C GLU A 852 -15.42 -32.30 -6.46
N ILE A 853 -14.18 -32.55 -6.03
CA ILE A 853 -12.96 -32.02 -6.65
C ILE A 853 -11.91 -33.13 -6.76
N VAL A 854 -11.16 -33.15 -7.86
CA VAL A 854 -10.00 -34.04 -8.02
C VAL A 854 -8.71 -33.21 -8.07
N LEU A 855 -7.79 -33.48 -7.14
CA LEU A 855 -6.50 -32.79 -7.02
C LEU A 855 -5.36 -33.70 -7.46
N ASN A 856 -4.33 -33.09 -8.04
CA ASN A 856 -3.14 -33.80 -8.48
C ASN A 856 -2.24 -34.18 -7.28
N PRO A 857 -1.91 -35.47 -7.08
CA PRO A 857 -1.04 -35.88 -5.98
C PRO A 857 0.43 -35.47 -6.18
N LEU A 858 0.88 -35.21 -7.42
CA LEU A 858 2.30 -34.93 -7.72
C LEU A 858 2.79 -33.60 -7.12
N GLY A 859 1.89 -32.63 -6.96
CA GLY A 859 2.21 -31.31 -6.40
C GLY A 859 2.41 -31.29 -4.89
N VAL A 860 2.04 -32.35 -4.17
CA VAL A 860 2.11 -32.38 -2.69
C VAL A 860 3.54 -32.60 -2.19
N PRO A 861 4.28 -33.64 -2.64
CA PRO A 861 5.65 -33.88 -2.15
C PRO A 861 6.65 -32.84 -2.63
N SER A 862 6.48 -32.31 -3.85
CA SER A 862 7.41 -31.31 -4.41
C SER A 862 7.34 -29.96 -3.69
N ARG A 863 6.18 -29.64 -3.09
CA ARG A 863 5.94 -28.37 -2.39
C ARG A 863 5.99 -28.49 -0.88
N MET A 864 6.12 -29.70 -0.35
CA MET A 864 6.21 -29.97 1.09
C MET A 864 5.08 -29.31 1.90
N ASN A 865 3.85 -29.34 1.37
CA ASN A 865 2.65 -28.85 2.06
C ASN A 865 1.74 -30.02 2.44
N ILE A 866 2.25 -30.86 3.34
CA ILE A 866 1.62 -32.11 3.78
C ILE A 866 0.39 -31.82 4.65
N GLY A 867 0.30 -30.62 5.24
CA GLY A 867 -0.84 -30.18 6.04
C GLY A 867 -2.19 -30.39 5.34
N GLN A 868 -2.25 -30.22 4.01
CA GLN A 868 -3.48 -30.45 3.24
C GLN A 868 -3.98 -31.90 3.30
N VAL A 869 -3.08 -32.88 3.42
CA VAL A 869 -3.42 -34.30 3.51
C VAL A 869 -3.93 -34.63 4.92
N PHE A 870 -3.30 -34.05 5.95
CA PHE A 870 -3.80 -34.18 7.32
C PHE A 870 -5.16 -33.50 7.51
N GLU A 871 -5.36 -32.33 6.91
CA GLU A 871 -6.68 -31.67 6.85
C GLU A 871 -7.71 -32.58 6.20
N THR A 872 -7.37 -33.20 5.06
CA THR A 872 -8.26 -34.11 4.32
C THR A 872 -8.70 -35.30 5.17
N HIS A 873 -7.75 -35.95 5.86
CA HIS A 873 -8.04 -37.09 6.73
C HIS A 873 -8.88 -36.71 7.95
N LEU A 874 -8.49 -35.64 8.65
CA LEU A 874 -9.22 -35.18 9.84
C LEU A 874 -10.61 -34.66 9.46
N GLY A 875 -10.74 -33.95 8.34
CA GLY A 875 -12.01 -33.48 7.80
C GLY A 875 -12.95 -34.63 7.46
N TRP A 876 -12.44 -35.74 6.91
CA TRP A 876 -13.26 -36.92 6.65
C TRP A 876 -13.79 -37.55 7.94
N ALA A 877 -12.93 -37.71 8.94
CA ALA A 877 -13.33 -38.21 10.26
C ALA A 877 -14.34 -37.27 10.95
N ALA A 878 -14.11 -35.96 10.89
CA ALA A 878 -14.98 -34.94 11.46
C ALA A 878 -16.38 -34.97 10.82
N LYS A 879 -16.46 -35.04 9.48
CA LYS A 879 -17.73 -35.16 8.75
C LYS A 879 -18.49 -36.42 9.12
N ALA A 880 -17.82 -37.58 9.14
CA ALA A 880 -18.44 -38.85 9.46
C ALA A 880 -18.95 -38.93 10.91
N LEU A 881 -18.28 -38.24 11.84
CA LEU A 881 -18.70 -38.14 13.24
C LEU A 881 -19.73 -37.02 13.50
N GLY A 882 -19.93 -36.10 12.55
CA GLY A 882 -20.81 -34.94 12.71
C GLY A 882 -20.28 -33.92 13.72
N ILE A 883 -18.96 -33.72 13.78
CA ILE A 883 -18.30 -32.79 14.70
C ILE A 883 -17.47 -31.76 13.93
N HIS A 884 -17.23 -30.61 14.57
CA HIS A 884 -16.18 -29.66 14.16
C HIS A 884 -14.97 -29.83 15.09
N VAL A 885 -13.77 -29.68 14.54
CA VAL A 885 -12.51 -29.87 15.27
C VAL A 885 -11.66 -28.62 15.11
N ALA A 886 -11.04 -28.19 16.20
CA ALA A 886 -10.01 -27.16 16.18
C ALA A 886 -8.64 -27.82 16.39
N SER A 887 -7.71 -27.57 15.47
CA SER A 887 -6.31 -27.97 15.54
C SER A 887 -5.46 -26.69 15.56
N PRO A 888 -5.11 -26.17 16.75
CA PRO A 888 -4.30 -24.96 16.89
C PRO A 888 -2.93 -25.09 16.21
N VAL A 889 -2.37 -23.96 15.78
CA VAL A 889 -1.06 -23.91 15.13
C VAL A 889 0.07 -24.23 16.12
N PHE A 890 0.98 -25.13 15.74
CA PHE A 890 2.09 -25.65 16.57
C PHE A 890 1.68 -26.41 17.85
N ASP A 891 0.39 -26.67 18.05
CA ASP A 891 -0.18 -27.49 19.16
C ASP A 891 -1.42 -28.24 18.66
N GLY A 892 -1.30 -28.79 17.45
CA GLY A 892 -2.38 -29.40 16.69
C GLY A 892 -2.57 -30.88 16.95
N ALA A 893 -3.51 -31.48 16.22
CA ALA A 893 -3.77 -32.92 16.28
C ALA A 893 -2.55 -33.70 15.77
N THR A 894 -2.09 -34.66 16.56
CA THR A 894 -0.99 -35.55 16.18
C THR A 894 -1.44 -36.63 15.19
N GLU A 895 -0.51 -37.22 14.44
CA GLU A 895 -0.81 -38.31 13.50
C GLU A 895 -1.56 -39.47 14.18
N GLU A 896 -1.12 -39.88 15.38
CA GLU A 896 -1.76 -40.96 16.14
C GLU A 896 -3.22 -40.64 16.50
N GLU A 897 -3.51 -39.37 16.82
CA GLU A 897 -4.86 -38.91 17.11
C GLU A 897 -5.73 -38.94 15.86
N ILE A 898 -5.23 -38.46 14.71
CA ILE A 898 -5.95 -38.50 13.43
C ILE A 898 -6.32 -39.95 13.08
N LEU A 899 -5.38 -40.89 13.20
CA LEU A 899 -5.63 -42.31 12.98
C LEU A 899 -6.72 -42.86 13.91
N LYS A 900 -6.70 -42.46 15.18
CA LYS A 900 -7.72 -42.84 16.17
C LYS A 900 -9.09 -42.25 15.83
N PHE A 901 -9.15 -41.03 15.32
CA PHE A 901 -10.40 -40.40 14.85
C PHE A 901 -10.97 -41.11 13.62
N LEU A 902 -10.13 -41.46 12.63
CA LEU A 902 -10.53 -42.27 11.48
C LEU A 902 -11.10 -43.61 11.92
N LYS A 903 -10.41 -44.31 12.82
CA LYS A 903 -10.88 -45.58 13.39
C LYS A 903 -12.22 -45.44 14.12
N LYS A 904 -12.38 -44.37 14.91
CA LYS A 904 -13.63 -44.07 15.64
C LYS A 904 -14.79 -43.76 14.69
N ALA A 905 -14.50 -43.14 13.55
CA ALA A 905 -15.46 -42.86 12.50
C ALA A 905 -15.84 -44.09 11.66
N GLY A 906 -15.15 -45.24 11.85
CA GLY A 906 -15.35 -46.44 11.03
C GLY A 906 -14.73 -46.34 9.64
N LEU A 907 -13.77 -45.42 9.45
CA LEU A 907 -13.05 -45.20 8.19
C LEU A 907 -11.70 -45.96 8.19
N PRO A 908 -11.11 -46.21 7.01
CA PRO A 908 -9.79 -46.83 6.90
C PRO A 908 -8.70 -45.99 7.59
N GLU A 909 -7.85 -46.63 8.39
CA GLU A 909 -6.73 -45.95 9.08
C GLU A 909 -5.73 -45.35 8.08
N SER A 910 -5.64 -45.86 6.84
CA SER A 910 -4.78 -45.29 5.80
C SER A 910 -5.28 -43.96 5.23
N GLY A 911 -6.53 -43.54 5.53
CA GLY A 911 -7.18 -42.40 4.87
C GLY A 911 -7.51 -42.65 3.39
N LYS A 912 -7.36 -43.90 2.92
CA LYS A 912 -7.60 -44.28 1.52
C LYS A 912 -8.80 -45.20 1.38
N THR A 913 -9.50 -45.10 0.26
CA THR A 913 -10.63 -45.96 -0.08
C THR A 913 -10.61 -46.34 -1.55
N ILE A 914 -11.43 -47.32 -1.90
CA ILE A 914 -11.61 -47.77 -3.27
C ILE A 914 -12.58 -46.81 -3.96
N LEU A 915 -12.16 -46.20 -5.06
CA LEU A 915 -13.02 -45.42 -5.94
C LEU A 915 -13.37 -46.25 -7.19
N ARG A 916 -14.51 -45.92 -7.78
CA ARG A 916 -14.94 -46.41 -9.09
C ARG A 916 -14.91 -45.29 -10.10
N ASP A 917 -14.51 -45.62 -11.32
CA ASP A 917 -14.59 -44.71 -12.45
C ASP A 917 -16.07 -44.47 -12.80
N GLY A 918 -16.49 -43.20 -12.82
CA GLY A 918 -17.86 -42.81 -13.18
C GLY A 918 -18.22 -43.19 -14.63
N ARG A 919 -17.24 -43.21 -15.53
CA ARG A 919 -17.45 -43.45 -16.97
C ARG A 919 -17.61 -44.93 -17.31
N THR A 920 -16.76 -45.77 -16.74
CA THR A 920 -16.72 -47.21 -17.03
C THR A 920 -17.41 -48.06 -15.97
N GLY A 921 -17.45 -47.59 -14.72
CA GLY A 921 -17.91 -48.33 -13.54
C GLY A 921 -16.85 -49.26 -12.93
N ASP A 922 -15.68 -49.37 -13.57
CA ASP A 922 -14.57 -50.19 -13.11
C ASP A 922 -13.91 -49.60 -11.86
N VAL A 923 -13.23 -50.47 -11.11
CA VAL A 923 -12.55 -50.08 -9.87
C VAL A 923 -11.10 -49.70 -10.20
N PHE A 924 -10.59 -48.62 -9.62
CA PHE A 924 -9.18 -48.27 -9.75
C PHE A 924 -8.26 -49.30 -9.08
N ASP A 925 -7.09 -49.53 -9.69
CA ASP A 925 -6.12 -50.55 -9.23
C ASP A 925 -5.63 -50.32 -7.80
N ASN A 926 -5.45 -49.05 -7.41
CA ASN A 926 -4.94 -48.67 -6.09
C ASN A 926 -5.98 -47.88 -5.31
N PRO A 927 -6.04 -48.04 -3.97
CA PRO A 927 -6.88 -47.20 -3.13
C PRO A 927 -6.37 -45.76 -3.11
N ILE A 928 -7.30 -44.81 -3.11
CA ILE A 928 -7.07 -43.40 -3.34
C ILE A 928 -7.35 -42.64 -2.05
N THR A 929 -6.53 -41.63 -1.74
CA THR A 929 -6.78 -40.74 -0.61
C THR A 929 -7.98 -39.87 -0.90
N VAL A 930 -8.99 -39.96 -0.03
CA VAL A 930 -10.25 -39.21 -0.13
C VAL A 930 -10.52 -38.54 1.20
N GLY A 931 -11.21 -37.41 1.19
CA GLY A 931 -11.67 -36.78 2.42
C GLY A 931 -12.18 -35.38 2.20
N TYR A 932 -12.44 -34.65 3.29
CA TYR A 932 -12.95 -33.29 3.22
C TYR A 932 -11.84 -32.28 3.47
N ILE A 933 -11.68 -31.33 2.55
CA ILE A 933 -10.77 -30.20 2.70
C ILE A 933 -11.55 -28.88 2.56
N TYR A 934 -11.07 -27.81 3.17
CA TYR A 934 -11.67 -26.48 3.05
C TYR A 934 -11.08 -25.70 1.86
N MET A 935 -11.89 -25.48 0.83
CA MET A 935 -11.49 -24.78 -0.40
C MET A 935 -12.09 -23.38 -0.50
N LEU A 936 -11.32 -22.45 -1.06
CA LEU A 936 -11.62 -21.03 -1.17
C LEU A 936 -11.71 -20.60 -2.65
N LYS A 937 -12.77 -19.87 -3.01
CA LYS A 937 -12.85 -19.17 -4.31
C LYS A 937 -12.11 -17.84 -4.20
N LEU A 938 -11.12 -17.61 -5.05
CA LEU A 938 -10.33 -16.37 -5.02
C LEU A 938 -10.92 -15.30 -5.95
N ALA A 939 -10.65 -14.03 -5.67
CA ALA A 939 -11.04 -12.86 -6.47
C ALA A 939 -10.23 -12.73 -7.78
N HIS A 940 -9.96 -13.85 -8.44
CA HIS A 940 -9.28 -13.94 -9.72
C HIS A 940 -10.17 -14.76 -10.65
N LEU A 941 -11.21 -14.10 -11.15
CA LEU A 941 -12.24 -14.70 -11.98
C LEU A 941 -11.91 -14.49 -13.45
N VAL A 942 -12.33 -15.43 -14.29
CA VAL A 942 -12.10 -15.34 -15.73
C VAL A 942 -12.84 -14.15 -16.34
N ASP A 943 -14.05 -13.86 -15.87
CA ASP A 943 -14.88 -12.75 -16.35
C ASP A 943 -14.19 -11.38 -16.18
N ASP A 944 -13.38 -11.24 -15.13
CA ASP A 944 -12.63 -10.02 -14.86
C ASP A 944 -11.36 -9.92 -15.71
N LYS A 945 -10.77 -11.04 -16.09
CA LYS A 945 -9.48 -11.10 -16.80
C LYS A 945 -9.60 -11.23 -18.31
N ILE A 946 -10.71 -11.75 -18.82
CA ILE A 946 -10.95 -11.84 -20.25
C ILE A 946 -11.05 -10.43 -20.84
N HIS A 947 -10.25 -10.17 -21.86
CA HIS A 947 -10.25 -8.91 -22.59
C HIS A 947 -9.87 -9.16 -24.04
N ALA A 948 -10.56 -8.52 -24.96
CA ALA A 948 -10.30 -8.58 -26.38
C ALA A 948 -10.58 -7.22 -27.01
N ARG A 949 -9.75 -6.85 -27.98
CA ARG A 949 -9.88 -5.61 -28.75
C ARG A 949 -9.69 -5.91 -30.22
N SER A 950 -10.56 -5.35 -31.05
CA SER A 950 -10.36 -5.25 -32.50
C SER A 950 -9.85 -3.85 -32.85
N THR A 951 -10.70 -2.84 -32.68
CA THR A 951 -10.39 -1.41 -32.77
C THR A 951 -10.84 -0.73 -31.48
N GLY A 952 -10.38 0.48 -31.20
CA GLY A 952 -10.68 1.16 -29.94
C GLY A 952 -10.11 2.57 -29.87
N PRO A 953 -10.05 3.17 -28.67
CA PRO A 953 -9.42 4.47 -28.51
C PRO A 953 -7.89 4.40 -28.64
N TYR A 954 -7.31 5.53 -29.02
CA TYR A 954 -5.88 5.72 -29.27
C TYR A 954 -5.39 6.92 -28.46
N SER A 955 -4.10 6.90 -28.12
CA SER A 955 -3.40 8.03 -27.51
C SER A 955 -3.42 9.22 -28.45
N LEU A 956 -3.61 10.43 -27.91
CA LEU A 956 -3.61 11.66 -28.71
C LEU A 956 -2.22 11.97 -29.26
N VAL A 957 -1.17 11.71 -28.47
CA VAL A 957 0.22 12.06 -28.81
C VAL A 957 0.81 10.99 -29.72
N THR A 958 0.91 9.76 -29.25
CA THR A 958 1.62 8.69 -29.97
C THR A 958 0.76 7.96 -31.01
N GLN A 959 -0.54 8.23 -31.07
CA GLN A 959 -1.51 7.51 -31.91
C GLN A 959 -1.58 5.99 -31.69
N GLN A 960 -0.96 5.49 -30.63
CA GLN A 960 -0.97 4.07 -30.27
C GLN A 960 -2.27 3.68 -29.55
N PRO A 961 -2.69 2.40 -29.63
CA PRO A 961 -3.76 1.85 -28.81
C PRO A 961 -3.58 2.20 -27.32
N LEU A 962 -4.61 2.74 -26.66
CA LEU A 962 -4.58 2.95 -25.20
C LEU A 962 -4.35 1.62 -24.46
N GLY A 963 -3.80 1.69 -23.24
CA GLY A 963 -3.58 0.52 -22.38
C GLY A 963 -4.79 0.17 -21.51
N GLY A 964 -4.89 -1.10 -21.11
CA GLY A 964 -5.79 -1.53 -20.04
C GLY A 964 -7.24 -1.84 -20.45
N LYS A 965 -7.87 -2.78 -19.72
CA LYS A 965 -9.24 -3.26 -20.01
C LYS A 965 -10.29 -2.16 -19.89
N ALA A 966 -10.19 -1.30 -18.88
CA ALA A 966 -11.18 -0.26 -18.58
C ALA A 966 -11.37 0.76 -19.73
N GLN A 967 -10.30 1.03 -20.47
CA GLN A 967 -10.31 1.95 -21.62
C GLN A 967 -10.53 1.22 -22.95
N PHE A 968 -10.86 -0.07 -22.93
CA PHE A 968 -10.89 -0.92 -24.13
C PHE A 968 -9.53 -0.93 -24.87
N GLY A 969 -8.46 -1.02 -24.08
CA GLY A 969 -7.07 -0.90 -24.52
C GLY A 969 -6.51 -2.11 -25.27
N GLY A 970 -5.39 -1.93 -25.97
CA GLY A 970 -4.65 -2.99 -26.65
C GLY A 970 -3.76 -3.80 -25.71
N GLN A 971 -3.21 -4.90 -26.22
CA GLN A 971 -2.12 -5.63 -25.56
C GLN A 971 -0.79 -5.02 -25.97
N ARG A 972 0.16 -4.93 -25.03
CA ARG A 972 1.52 -4.48 -25.34
C ARG A 972 2.28 -5.61 -26.01
N PHE A 973 2.72 -5.37 -27.23
CA PHE A 973 3.72 -6.19 -27.91
C PHE A 973 5.09 -5.59 -27.59
N GLY A 974 5.82 -6.22 -26.67
CA GLY A 974 7.04 -5.66 -26.08
C GLY A 974 8.30 -6.04 -26.83
N GLU A 975 9.42 -5.54 -26.31
CA GLU A 975 10.76 -5.75 -26.88
C GLU A 975 11.13 -7.24 -26.98
N MET A 976 10.88 -8.02 -25.92
CA MET A 976 11.18 -9.46 -25.93
C MET A 976 10.36 -10.22 -26.98
N GLU A 977 9.12 -9.79 -27.25
CA GLU A 977 8.30 -10.38 -28.30
C GLU A 977 8.78 -9.98 -29.71
N VAL A 978 9.32 -8.77 -29.88
CA VAL A 978 9.99 -8.34 -31.11
C VAL A 978 11.18 -9.25 -31.41
N TRP A 979 12.08 -9.46 -30.44
CA TRP A 979 13.23 -10.36 -30.61
C TRP A 979 12.82 -11.78 -30.98
N ALA A 980 11.70 -12.26 -30.43
CA ALA A 980 11.19 -13.58 -30.78
C ALA A 980 10.81 -13.66 -32.27
N LEU A 981 10.10 -12.66 -32.81
CA LEU A 981 9.74 -12.63 -34.23
C LEU A 981 10.96 -12.44 -35.15
N GLU A 982 11.93 -11.64 -34.73
CA GLU A 982 13.20 -11.49 -35.43
C GLU A 982 13.95 -12.81 -35.51
N ALA A 983 14.03 -13.57 -34.40
CA ALA A 983 14.65 -14.88 -34.35
C ALA A 983 13.94 -15.91 -35.24
N TYR A 984 12.61 -15.83 -35.37
CA TYR A 984 11.85 -16.63 -36.34
C TYR A 984 12.05 -16.17 -37.80
N GLY A 985 12.58 -14.96 -38.02
CA GLY A 985 12.64 -14.34 -39.34
C GLY A 985 11.27 -13.88 -39.86
N ALA A 986 10.30 -13.64 -38.97
CA ALA A 986 8.93 -13.28 -39.31
C ALA A 986 8.76 -11.76 -39.59
N ALA A 987 9.55 -11.24 -40.53
CA ALA A 987 9.66 -9.81 -40.81
C ALA A 987 8.33 -9.13 -41.15
N TYR A 988 7.47 -9.76 -41.97
CA TYR A 988 6.17 -9.18 -42.34
C TYR A 988 5.20 -9.09 -41.16
N THR A 989 5.17 -10.11 -40.30
CA THR A 989 4.32 -10.10 -39.09
C THR A 989 4.80 -9.03 -38.12
N LEU A 990 6.11 -8.88 -37.97
CA LEU A 990 6.69 -7.83 -37.13
C LEU A 990 6.35 -6.44 -37.68
N GLN A 991 6.54 -6.22 -38.98
CA GLN A 991 6.20 -4.95 -39.64
C GLN A 991 4.72 -4.61 -39.45
N GLU A 992 3.81 -5.57 -39.67
CA GLU A 992 2.36 -5.38 -39.49
C GLU A 992 2.00 -4.98 -38.04
N LEU A 993 2.63 -5.61 -37.03
CA LEU A 993 2.38 -5.33 -35.63
C LEU A 993 2.85 -3.94 -35.21
N LEU A 994 4.00 -3.49 -35.73
CA LEU A 994 4.60 -2.19 -35.40
C LEU A 994 3.97 -1.00 -36.17
N THR A 995 3.13 -1.25 -37.17
CA THR A 995 2.58 -0.21 -38.05
C THR A 995 1.05 -0.20 -38.07
N VAL A 996 0.42 -0.94 -38.99
CA VAL A 996 -1.03 -0.92 -39.27
C VAL A 996 -1.90 -1.38 -38.10
N LYS A 997 -1.33 -2.13 -37.15
CA LYS A 997 -2.00 -2.54 -35.90
C LYS A 997 -1.75 -1.58 -34.72
N SER A 998 -0.88 -0.59 -34.89
CA SER A 998 -0.45 0.35 -33.86
C SER A 998 -0.77 1.79 -34.26
N ASP A 999 0.21 2.54 -34.77
CA ASP A 999 0.23 3.99 -34.91
C ASP A 999 0.33 4.48 -36.36
N ASP A 1000 0.21 3.59 -37.35
CA ASP A 1000 0.00 4.00 -38.74
C ASP A 1000 -1.47 4.47 -38.93
N VAL A 1001 -1.67 5.78 -38.82
CA VAL A 1001 -2.99 6.43 -38.81
C VAL A 1001 -3.79 6.15 -40.09
N VAL A 1002 -3.13 6.18 -41.24
CA VAL A 1002 -3.76 5.97 -42.55
C VAL A 1002 -3.86 4.47 -42.83
N GLY A 1003 -2.79 3.72 -42.56
CA GLY A 1003 -2.71 2.28 -42.80
C GLY A 1003 -3.75 1.50 -42.01
N ARG A 1004 -4.05 1.87 -40.76
CA ARG A 1004 -5.09 1.19 -39.95
C ARG A 1004 -6.49 1.31 -40.57
N VAL A 1005 -6.86 2.47 -41.10
CA VAL A 1005 -8.17 2.71 -41.72
C VAL A 1005 -8.28 1.95 -43.04
N LYS A 1006 -7.25 2.06 -43.89
CA LYS A 1006 -7.21 1.34 -45.18
C LYS A 1006 -7.20 -0.18 -44.96
N THR A 1007 -6.48 -0.67 -43.95
CA THR A 1007 -6.47 -2.10 -43.60
C THR A 1007 -7.84 -2.57 -43.13
N TYR A 1008 -8.52 -1.81 -42.27
CA TYR A 1008 -9.88 -2.12 -41.85
C TYR A 1008 -10.86 -2.18 -43.04
N GLU A 1009 -10.79 -1.19 -43.93
CA GLU A 1009 -11.62 -1.15 -45.14
C GLU A 1009 -11.33 -2.34 -46.07
N ALA A 1010 -10.06 -2.65 -46.32
CA ALA A 1010 -9.65 -3.79 -47.14
C ALA A 1010 -10.19 -5.12 -46.57
N ILE A 1011 -10.10 -5.32 -45.25
CA ILE A 1011 -10.66 -6.50 -44.58
C ILE A 1011 -12.18 -6.58 -44.78
N VAL A 1012 -12.90 -5.46 -44.63
CA VAL A 1012 -14.37 -5.42 -44.81
C VAL A 1012 -14.77 -5.69 -46.27
N LYS A 1013 -13.99 -5.20 -47.24
CA LYS A 1013 -14.21 -5.44 -48.67
C LYS A 1013 -13.75 -6.82 -49.14
N GLY A 1014 -12.90 -7.50 -48.36
CA GLY A 1014 -12.24 -8.75 -48.78
C GLY A 1014 -11.11 -8.51 -49.80
N GLU A 1015 -10.47 -7.34 -49.75
CA GLU A 1015 -9.33 -6.96 -50.56
C GLU A 1015 -8.01 -7.29 -49.84
N ASN A 1016 -6.88 -7.19 -50.55
CA ASN A 1016 -5.56 -7.38 -49.94
C ASN A 1016 -5.21 -6.21 -49.01
N ILE A 1017 -4.50 -6.51 -47.92
CA ILE A 1017 -3.99 -5.50 -46.99
C ILE A 1017 -2.98 -4.61 -47.74
N PRO A 1018 -3.09 -3.27 -47.62
CA PRO A 1018 -2.16 -2.33 -48.25
C PRO A 1018 -0.76 -2.41 -47.63
N GLU A 1019 0.23 -1.84 -48.31
CA GLU A 1019 1.58 -1.73 -47.74
C GLU A 1019 1.58 -0.78 -46.52
N PRO A 1020 2.28 -1.14 -45.43
CA PRO A 1020 2.38 -0.28 -44.25
C PRO A 1020 3.12 1.03 -44.51
N GLY A 1021 2.67 2.10 -43.86
CA GLY A 1021 3.32 3.40 -43.85
C GLY A 1021 4.37 3.56 -42.74
N VAL A 1022 4.74 4.82 -42.50
CA VAL A 1022 5.68 5.20 -41.44
C VAL A 1022 4.92 5.39 -40.11
N PRO A 1023 5.39 4.80 -39.00
CA PRO A 1023 4.80 4.99 -37.67
C PRO A 1023 4.75 6.46 -37.24
N GLU A 1024 3.65 6.88 -36.62
CA GLU A 1024 3.51 8.25 -36.11
C GLU A 1024 4.50 8.54 -34.96
N SER A 1025 4.78 7.55 -34.11
CA SER A 1025 5.79 7.69 -33.03
C SER A 1025 7.18 8.06 -33.55
N PHE A 1026 7.56 7.59 -34.73
CA PHE A 1026 8.82 7.96 -35.37
C PHE A 1026 8.82 9.42 -35.85
N LYS A 1027 7.69 9.91 -36.38
CA LYS A 1027 7.55 11.32 -36.74
C LYS A 1027 7.64 12.22 -35.50
N VAL A 1028 6.99 11.82 -34.40
CA VAL A 1028 7.07 12.54 -33.12
C VAL A 1028 8.51 12.62 -32.63
N LEU A 1029 9.26 11.52 -32.65
CA LEU A 1029 10.69 11.50 -32.27
C LEU A 1029 11.52 12.50 -33.10
N ILE A 1030 11.30 12.58 -34.41
CA ILE A 1030 12.00 13.56 -35.26
C ILE A 1030 11.68 14.99 -34.79
N LYS A 1031 10.42 15.29 -34.48
CA LYS A 1031 10.02 16.63 -33.99
C LYS A 1031 10.60 16.93 -32.62
N GLU A 1032 10.69 15.95 -31.72
CA GLU A 1032 11.34 16.10 -30.42
C GLU A 1032 12.84 16.40 -30.56
N LEU A 1033 13.56 15.66 -31.41
CA LEU A 1033 14.98 15.92 -31.69
C LEU A 1033 15.19 17.31 -32.32
N GLN A 1034 14.32 17.71 -33.25
CA GLN A 1034 14.33 19.06 -33.84
C GLN A 1034 14.06 20.14 -32.79
N SER A 1035 13.18 19.89 -31.81
CA SER A 1035 12.92 20.82 -30.70
C SER A 1035 14.14 21.03 -29.79
N LEU A 1036 15.01 20.03 -29.70
CA LEU A 1036 16.32 20.09 -29.03
C LEU A 1036 17.40 20.80 -29.89
N CYS A 1037 17.00 21.46 -30.99
CA CYS A 1037 17.88 22.12 -31.95
C CYS A 1037 18.83 21.17 -32.71
N LEU A 1038 18.45 19.90 -32.86
CA LEU A 1038 19.15 18.95 -33.73
C LEU A 1038 18.50 18.95 -35.11
N ASP A 1039 19.25 19.33 -36.16
CA ASP A 1039 18.79 19.33 -37.55
C ASP A 1039 18.72 17.90 -38.12
N VAL A 1040 17.72 17.13 -37.70
CA VAL A 1040 17.49 15.75 -38.14
C VAL A 1040 16.74 15.75 -39.48
N LYS A 1041 17.37 15.15 -40.49
CA LYS A 1041 16.86 15.05 -41.87
C LYS A 1041 16.84 13.59 -42.34
N VAL A 1042 15.72 13.18 -42.93
CA VAL A 1042 15.60 11.85 -43.55
C VAL A 1042 15.91 12.00 -45.04
N LEU A 1043 16.93 11.29 -45.49
CA LEU A 1043 17.41 11.37 -46.88
C LEU A 1043 17.10 10.08 -47.62
N SER A 1044 16.67 10.21 -48.88
CA SER A 1044 16.60 9.08 -49.81
C SER A 1044 18.01 8.61 -50.24
N GLU A 1045 18.11 7.49 -50.95
CA GLU A 1045 19.39 7.02 -51.53
C GLU A 1045 20.05 8.07 -52.46
N GLU A 1046 19.24 8.96 -53.06
CA GLU A 1046 19.70 10.06 -53.92
C GLU A 1046 20.08 11.33 -53.15
N ARG A 1047 20.12 11.28 -51.81
CA ARG A 1047 20.37 12.42 -50.89
C ARG A 1047 19.39 13.57 -51.03
N GLN A 1048 18.16 13.27 -51.43
CA GLN A 1048 17.06 14.23 -51.40
C GLN A 1048 16.37 14.13 -50.04
N GLU A 1049 16.06 15.28 -49.46
CA GLU A 1049 15.31 15.36 -48.21
C GLU A 1049 13.88 14.89 -48.46
N ILE A 1050 13.45 13.93 -47.64
CA ILE A 1050 12.08 13.44 -47.62
C ILE A 1050 11.33 14.30 -46.61
N GLU A 1051 10.50 15.21 -47.10
CA GLU A 1051 9.57 15.95 -46.25
C GLU A 1051 8.44 15.01 -45.85
N PHE A 1052 8.26 14.82 -44.53
CA PHE A 1052 7.04 14.21 -44.00
C PHE A 1052 5.96 15.29 -44.05
N THR A 1053 5.08 15.22 -45.04
CA THR A 1053 3.96 16.15 -45.19
C THR A 1053 3.00 16.04 -44.01
N ASP A 1054 2.46 17.19 -43.58
CA ASP A 1054 1.37 17.23 -42.59
C ASP A 1054 0.14 16.52 -43.17
N ASP A 1055 -0.55 15.71 -42.36
CA ASP A 1055 -1.66 14.83 -42.76
C ASP A 1055 -2.81 15.54 -43.52
N GLU A 1056 -2.87 16.89 -43.52
CA GLU A 1056 -3.82 17.67 -44.31
C GLU A 1056 -3.67 17.52 -45.83
N GLU A 1057 -2.45 17.31 -46.35
CA GLU A 1057 -2.25 17.10 -47.79
C GLU A 1057 -2.63 15.68 -48.23
N ASP A 1058 -2.39 14.67 -47.41
CA ASP A 1058 -2.80 13.28 -47.65
C ASP A 1058 -4.34 13.14 -47.63
N ILE A 1059 -5.02 13.89 -46.75
CA ILE A 1059 -6.50 13.96 -46.73
C ILE A 1059 -7.03 14.62 -48.02
N ARG A 1060 -6.34 15.64 -48.56
CA ARG A 1060 -6.70 16.30 -49.82
C ARG A 1060 -6.45 15.39 -51.03
N GLU A 1061 -5.39 14.59 -51.02
CA GLU A 1061 -5.14 13.57 -52.05
C GLU A 1061 -6.19 12.46 -52.01
N MET A 1062 -6.60 12.02 -50.82
CA MET A 1062 -7.67 11.04 -50.63
C MET A 1062 -9.02 11.56 -51.19
N ALA A 1063 -9.31 12.84 -51.01
CA ALA A 1063 -10.50 13.48 -51.59
C ALA A 1063 -10.46 13.53 -53.14
N LYS A 1064 -9.26 13.70 -53.73
CA LYS A 1064 -9.05 13.66 -55.18
C LYS A 1064 -9.18 12.25 -55.76
N GLU A 1065 -8.61 11.23 -55.12
CA GLU A 1065 -8.74 9.82 -55.58
C GLU A 1065 -10.18 9.30 -55.52
N LEU A 1066 -10.99 9.83 -54.59
CA LEU A 1066 -12.43 9.55 -54.47
C LEU A 1066 -13.31 10.36 -55.45
N GLY A 1067 -12.71 11.24 -56.27
CA GLY A 1067 -13.39 11.96 -57.35
C GLY A 1067 -14.06 13.27 -56.97
N PHE A 1068 -13.64 13.93 -55.88
CA PHE A 1068 -14.15 15.25 -55.48
C PHE A 1068 -13.18 16.38 -55.89
N GLU A 1069 -13.65 17.33 -56.71
CA GLU A 1069 -12.95 18.60 -56.97
C GLU A 1069 -13.35 19.63 -55.90
N LEU A 1070 -12.40 20.08 -55.08
CA LEU A 1070 -12.55 21.25 -54.21
C LEU A 1070 -12.08 22.49 -54.97
N GLU A 1071 -12.97 23.46 -55.22
CA GLU A 1071 -12.63 24.77 -55.81
C GLU A 1071 -11.89 25.66 -54.81
N GLU A 1072 -10.80 26.27 -55.25
CA GLU A 1072 -10.01 27.26 -54.49
C GLU A 1072 -10.79 28.57 -54.26
N PRO A 1073 -10.68 29.22 -53.08
CA PRO A 1073 -11.05 30.60 -52.94
C PRO A 1073 -9.93 31.49 -53.51
N LEU A 1074 -10.24 32.19 -54.61
CA LEU A 1074 -9.41 33.23 -55.21
C LEU A 1074 -9.09 34.36 -54.22
N LEU A 1075 -7.82 34.46 -53.82
CA LEU A 1075 -7.21 35.68 -53.30
C LEU A 1075 -5.91 35.94 -54.05
N GLU A 1076 -5.99 36.74 -55.11
CA GLU A 1076 -4.82 37.32 -55.78
C GLU A 1076 -4.04 38.22 -54.81
N ARG A 1077 -2.75 37.96 -54.63
CA ARG A 1077 -1.78 38.94 -54.14
C ARG A 1077 -0.58 38.95 -55.08
N GLU A 1078 -0.36 40.12 -55.68
CA GLU A 1078 0.76 40.43 -56.58
C GLU A 1078 2.11 40.19 -55.90
N GLU A 1079 3.02 39.52 -56.62
CA GLU A 1079 4.44 39.39 -56.27
C GLU A 1079 5.18 40.73 -56.42
N PRO A 1080 6.10 41.08 -55.50
CA PRO A 1080 7.21 41.96 -55.82
C PRO A 1080 8.44 41.14 -56.25
N GLU A 1081 9.03 41.58 -57.37
CA GLU A 1081 10.24 41.06 -58.02
C GLU A 1081 11.46 40.92 -57.10
N GLU A 1082 12.26 39.88 -57.37
CA GLU A 1082 13.60 39.65 -56.82
C GLU A 1082 14.59 40.79 -57.12
N ALA A 1083 15.46 41.11 -56.15
CA ALA A 1083 16.70 41.84 -56.37
C ALA A 1083 17.90 41.03 -55.82
N PRO A 1084 19.06 41.00 -56.51
CA PRO A 1084 20.11 40.00 -56.31
C PRO A 1084 21.21 40.41 -55.30
N GLU A 1085 21.91 39.36 -54.83
CA GLU A 1085 23.20 39.23 -54.13
C GLU A 1085 24.09 40.47 -53.86
N GLY A 1086 24.67 40.55 -52.65
CA GLY A 1086 25.88 41.32 -52.38
C GLY A 1086 26.26 41.57 -50.91
N GLU A 1087 27.30 40.85 -50.46
CA GLU A 1087 28.38 41.17 -49.49
C GLU A 1087 28.18 42.12 -48.27
N ASP A 1088 28.57 41.57 -47.10
CA ASP A 1088 29.32 42.15 -45.97
C ASP A 1088 29.10 43.61 -45.51
N GLY A 1089 28.77 43.75 -44.21
CA GLY A 1089 29.33 44.84 -43.38
C GLY A 1089 28.44 45.43 -42.29
N PHE A 1090 28.84 45.19 -41.02
CA PHE A 1090 28.85 46.10 -39.86
C PHE A 1090 27.63 47.02 -39.56
N GLY A 1091 27.17 47.00 -38.29
CA GLY A 1091 26.87 48.25 -37.57
C GLY A 1091 25.70 48.24 -36.59
N PHE A 1092 26.06 48.24 -35.31
CA PHE A 1092 25.28 48.54 -34.10
C PHE A 1092 24.42 49.84 -34.10
N VAL A 1093 23.22 49.74 -33.47
CA VAL A 1093 22.66 50.56 -32.35
C VAL A 1093 21.93 51.89 -32.57
N ALA A 1094 20.93 52.05 -31.68
CA ALA A 1094 20.27 53.24 -31.10
C ALA A 1094 18.99 53.73 -31.82
N GLU A 1095 17.83 53.69 -31.13
CA GLU A 1095 17.28 54.79 -30.27
C GLU A 1095 16.82 55.97 -31.15
N GLU A 1096 15.69 56.65 -30.96
CA GLU A 1096 14.82 56.87 -29.81
C GLU A 1096 13.59 57.67 -30.32
N ASP A 1097 12.57 57.77 -29.48
CA ASP A 1097 11.58 58.85 -29.38
C ASP A 1097 10.50 59.02 -30.47
N GLY A 1098 9.23 59.27 -30.15
CA GLY A 1098 8.61 59.58 -28.85
C GLY A 1098 7.41 60.52 -29.05
N GLU A 1099 6.42 60.36 -28.15
CA GLU A 1099 5.43 61.37 -27.70
C GLU A 1099 4.28 61.74 -28.65
N THR A 1100 3.01 61.97 -28.25
CA THR A 1100 2.16 62.02 -27.03
C THR A 1100 0.73 62.34 -27.57
N GLU A 1101 -0.44 62.12 -26.94
CA GLU A 1101 -1.04 62.70 -25.70
C GLU A 1101 -2.33 61.87 -25.39
N GLU A 1102 -2.53 61.41 -24.14
CA GLU A 1102 -3.51 61.88 -23.10
C GLU A 1102 -4.99 61.50 -23.38
N ASP A 1103 -5.86 61.05 -22.46
CA ASP A 1103 -5.86 61.02 -20.98
C ASP A 1103 -6.96 60.06 -20.42
N GLU A 1104 -6.61 59.42 -19.29
CA GLU A 1104 -7.28 58.91 -18.07
C GLU A 1104 -8.80 58.60 -17.91
N GLY A 1105 -9.07 57.55 -17.08
CA GLY A 1105 -10.26 57.47 -16.20
C GLY A 1105 -10.77 56.09 -15.71
N GLU A 1106 -10.08 55.50 -14.71
CA GLU A 1106 -10.46 54.55 -13.62
C GLU A 1106 -11.63 53.53 -13.73
N ASP A 1107 -11.33 52.24 -13.47
CA ASP A 1107 -12.00 51.42 -12.42
C ASP A 1107 -11.17 50.16 -12.06
N GLU A 1108 -11.27 49.75 -10.80
CA GLU A 1108 -10.32 48.99 -9.97
C GLU A 1108 -10.08 47.51 -10.33
N ALA A 1109 -8.80 47.09 -10.26
CA ALA A 1109 -8.36 45.70 -10.36
C ALA A 1109 -8.27 45.03 -8.97
N TYR A 1110 -9.01 43.95 -8.78
CA TYR A 1110 -8.62 42.87 -7.87
C TYR A 1110 -7.89 41.82 -8.71
N GLY A 1111 -6.62 41.58 -8.41
CA GLY A 1111 -5.84 40.51 -9.03
C GLY A 1111 -6.42 39.16 -8.65
N GLU A 1112 -6.84 38.40 -9.66
CA GLU A 1112 -7.09 36.96 -9.56
C GLU A 1112 -5.76 36.24 -9.44
N ASP A 1113 -5.70 35.36 -8.44
CA ASP A 1113 -4.67 34.38 -8.23
C ASP A 1113 -4.57 33.47 -9.46
N GLU A 1114 -3.35 33.25 -9.96
CA GLU A 1114 -3.03 32.22 -10.96
C GLU A 1114 -3.29 30.84 -10.33
N ASP A 1115 -4.41 30.21 -10.73
CA ASP A 1115 -4.64 28.79 -10.53
C ASP A 1115 -3.74 28.02 -11.53
N GLU A 1116 -2.56 27.58 -11.06
CA GLU A 1116 -1.76 26.55 -11.70
C GLU A 1116 -2.54 25.22 -11.69
N ASP A 1117 -3.07 24.87 -12.85
CA ASP A 1117 -3.69 23.58 -13.17
C ASP A 1117 -2.58 22.52 -13.28
N TYR A 1118 -2.33 21.78 -12.20
CA TYR A 1118 -1.40 20.66 -12.21
C TYR A 1118 -2.08 19.42 -12.79
N GLY A 1119 -1.64 19.08 -14.01
CA GLY A 1119 -1.85 17.78 -14.63
C GLY A 1119 -1.28 16.64 -13.79
N GLU A 1120 -1.94 15.49 -13.90
CA GLU A 1120 -1.55 14.22 -13.33
C GLU A 1120 -0.15 13.82 -13.83
N ASP A 1121 0.81 13.79 -12.91
CA ASP A 1121 2.18 13.33 -13.16
C ASP A 1121 2.23 11.80 -12.96
N GLU A 1122 1.93 11.06 -14.03
CA GLU A 1122 2.31 9.64 -14.17
C GLU A 1122 3.65 9.55 -14.93
N GLY A 1123 4.73 9.32 -14.18
CA GLY A 1123 5.85 8.48 -14.63
C GLY A 1123 6.99 9.15 -15.39
N GLU A 1124 7.93 9.76 -14.67
CA GLU A 1124 9.35 9.77 -15.09
C GLU A 1124 10.04 8.49 -14.59
N ASP A 1125 10.06 7.47 -15.44
CA ASP A 1125 11.12 6.45 -15.52
C ASP A 1125 11.57 6.46 -16.98
N GLU A 1126 12.62 7.22 -17.33
CA GLU A 1126 13.60 6.96 -18.41
C GLU A 1126 14.42 8.23 -18.70
N ALA A 1127 15.69 8.24 -18.26
CA ALA A 1127 16.73 9.06 -18.86
C ALA A 1127 18.08 8.31 -18.84
N TYR A 1128 18.34 7.67 -19.99
CA TYR A 1128 19.60 7.48 -20.70
C TYR A 1128 20.92 7.30 -19.91
N GLU A 1129 21.45 6.09 -20.04
CA GLU A 1129 22.90 5.84 -20.09
C GLU A 1129 23.47 6.57 -21.32
N GLU A 1130 24.48 7.42 -21.10
CA GLU A 1130 25.45 7.80 -22.12
C GLU A 1130 26.78 7.12 -21.77
N ASP A 1131 27.21 6.23 -22.66
CA ASP A 1131 28.56 5.72 -22.75
C ASP A 1131 29.54 6.86 -23.11
N GLU A 1132 30.52 7.11 -22.26
CA GLU A 1132 31.83 7.63 -22.70
C GLU A 1132 32.93 6.66 -22.26
N ASP A 1133 33.46 5.94 -23.25
CA ASP A 1133 34.72 5.21 -23.20
C ASP A 1133 35.88 6.13 -22.75
N GLU A 1134 36.70 5.69 -21.80
CA GLU A 1134 38.17 5.64 -21.98
C GLU A 1134 38.91 4.96 -20.80
N ASN A 1135 39.67 3.92 -21.17
CA ASN A 1135 40.90 3.39 -20.58
C ASN A 1135 40.91 2.81 -19.15
N TYR A 1136 40.98 1.46 -19.07
CA TYR A 1136 42.07 0.80 -18.33
C TYR A 1136 42.51 -0.50 -19.02
N GLU A 1137 43.82 -0.59 -19.22
CA GLU A 1137 44.59 -1.62 -19.92
C GLU A 1137 44.50 -3.00 -19.23
N GLU A 1138 44.35 -4.04 -20.04
CA GLU A 1138 44.79 -5.40 -19.71
C GLU A 1138 46.32 -5.44 -19.66
N ASP A 1139 46.89 -5.99 -18.58
CA ASP A 1139 48.15 -6.72 -18.72
C ASP A 1139 48.28 -7.86 -17.69
N GLU A 1140 48.87 -8.93 -18.20
CA GLU A 1140 48.98 -10.29 -17.67
C GLU A 1140 49.96 -10.43 -16.49
N GLY A 1141 49.89 -11.55 -15.77
CA GLY A 1141 50.95 -11.96 -14.85
C GLY A 1141 50.65 -13.20 -14.01
N GLU A 1142 50.96 -14.37 -14.56
CA GLU A 1142 51.19 -15.62 -13.81
C GLU A 1142 52.42 -15.49 -12.88
N ASP A 1143 52.40 -16.11 -11.69
CA ASP A 1143 53.28 -17.25 -11.33
C ASP A 1143 53.51 -17.49 -9.82
N GLU A 1144 53.37 -18.78 -9.49
CA GLU A 1144 54.18 -19.62 -8.59
C GLU A 1144 54.30 -19.34 -7.07
N GLU A 1145 53.83 -20.30 -6.27
CA GLU A 1145 54.69 -20.95 -5.27
C GLU A 1145 54.55 -22.50 -5.31
N ALA A 1146 55.70 -23.15 -5.33
CA ALA A 1146 55.96 -24.58 -5.54
C ALA A 1146 55.64 -25.48 -4.34
N PHE A 1147 55.51 -26.80 -4.55
CA PHE A 1147 56.30 -27.87 -3.88
C PHE A 1147 55.99 -29.29 -4.42
N VAL A 1148 56.97 -29.84 -5.17
CA VAL A 1148 57.54 -31.22 -5.14
C VAL A 1148 56.70 -32.47 -5.49
N ASN A 1149 57.08 -33.06 -6.64
CA ASN A 1149 57.14 -34.46 -7.08
C ASN A 1149 56.71 -35.60 -6.12
N GLU A 1150 55.86 -36.52 -6.65
CA GLU A 1150 56.14 -37.97 -6.66
C GLU A 1150 55.33 -38.70 -7.77
N GLU A 1151 55.93 -39.78 -8.29
CA GLU A 1151 55.64 -40.53 -9.52
C GLU A 1151 54.50 -41.60 -9.41
N PRO A 1152 54.14 -42.30 -10.52
CA PRO A 1152 52.83 -42.90 -10.79
C PRO A 1152 52.77 -44.45 -10.68
N ALA A 1153 51.55 -45.01 -10.72
CA ALA A 1153 51.20 -46.37 -11.20
C ALA A 1153 49.67 -46.54 -11.03
N GLY A 1154 48.86 -47.15 -11.90
CA GLY A 1154 49.06 -47.99 -13.07
C GLY A 1154 47.90 -48.99 -13.12
N ARG A 1155 47.59 -49.50 -14.33
CA ARG A 1155 46.83 -50.74 -14.64
C ARG A 1155 45.32 -50.74 -14.33
N ASP A 1156 44.47 -51.46 -15.06
CA ASP A 1156 44.46 -52.16 -16.36
C ASP A 1156 43.01 -52.67 -16.48
N GLU A 1157 42.58 -53.01 -17.70
CA GLU A 1157 41.61 -54.09 -17.99
C GLU A 1157 40.13 -53.95 -17.50
N THR A 1158 39.09 -54.37 -18.22
CA THR A 1158 38.80 -54.76 -19.60
C THR A 1158 37.29 -55.06 -19.68
N LEU A 1159 36.71 -54.94 -20.89
CA LEU A 1159 35.72 -55.82 -21.53
C LEU A 1159 34.22 -55.82 -21.15
N GLY A 1160 33.41 -55.79 -22.23
CA GLY A 1160 32.13 -56.50 -22.38
C GLY A 1160 30.96 -55.57 -22.73
N GLU A 1161 30.84 -55.07 -23.97
CA GLU A 1161 30.11 -55.71 -25.10
C GLU A 1161 28.59 -55.78 -24.88
N ASP A 1162 27.83 -54.94 -25.60
CA ASP A 1162 27.09 -55.40 -26.79
C ASP A 1162 26.50 -54.19 -27.56
N GLU A 1163 27.03 -53.98 -28.77
CA GLU A 1163 26.43 -53.22 -29.88
C GLU A 1163 25.28 -54.06 -30.47
N GLU A 1164 24.18 -53.47 -30.94
CA GLU A 1164 23.77 -53.28 -32.35
C GLU A 1164 22.22 -53.28 -32.27
N GLU A 1165 21.42 -52.51 -33.01
CA GLU A 1165 21.46 -52.37 -34.47
C GLU A 1165 20.58 -51.18 -34.91
N TYR A 1166 20.91 -50.70 -36.11
CA TYR A 1166 20.40 -49.55 -36.85
C TYR A 1166 18.99 -49.74 -37.44
N ALA A 1167 18.31 -48.60 -37.69
CA ALA A 1167 17.87 -48.13 -39.03
C ALA A 1167 16.46 -47.48 -39.07
N ARG A 1168 16.45 -46.14 -39.14
CA ARG A 1168 15.92 -45.32 -40.25
C ARG A 1168 14.78 -45.90 -41.13
N VAL A 1169 13.67 -45.14 -41.22
CA VAL A 1169 13.07 -44.52 -42.44
C VAL A 1169 11.53 -44.55 -42.48
N GLU A 1170 10.97 -43.33 -42.58
CA GLU A 1170 9.79 -42.83 -43.30
C GLU A 1170 8.33 -43.28 -43.01
N GLU A 1171 7.53 -42.20 -43.02
CA GLU A 1171 6.19 -42.03 -43.60
C GLU A 1171 4.92 -42.42 -42.82
N GLU A 1172 4.19 -41.34 -42.50
CA GLU A 1172 2.76 -41.09 -42.69
C GLU A 1172 1.75 -42.19 -42.29
N VAL A 1173 0.88 -41.86 -41.33
CA VAL A 1173 -0.53 -41.46 -41.54
C VAL A 1173 -1.26 -41.46 -40.20
N ASN A 1174 -2.00 -40.37 -39.95
CA ASN A 1174 -2.93 -40.02 -38.86
C ASN A 1174 -2.38 -39.44 -37.56
#